data_AF-A0A816XTT0-F1
#
_entry.id   AF-A0A816XTT0-F1
#
_cell.length_a   1.000
_cell.length_b   1.000
_cell.length_c   1.000
_cell.angle_alpha   90.00
_cell.angle_beta   90.00
_cell.angle_gamma   90.00
#
_symmetry.space_group_name_H-M   'P 1'
#
loop_
_entity.id
_entity.type
_entity.pdbx_description
1 polymer ?
#
loop_
_entity_poly.entity_id
_entity_poly.type
_entity_poly.pdbx_seq_one_letter_code
_entity_poly.pdbx_strand_id
1 'polypeptide(L)'
;MSDTPSNINLTEQVLSFRNELFYDLVKQQCGTIALELMQVQDISSVDCLLEIGDTFSSLELDSDELISIKRKSGIFLNDGRFVLKKGLKAKVENFINTLHGLNQQYLKSSMRHNSNDSNSSNDLIIPEYLLKKFPFIQTLIVYSNLIMKSKYDFTFLNIILNNMFRNLSTEERGFRYEDVVRQFATSLYILGGRTAYEFIRLSIPAFLPTLPTAVVSKVTYDTTSNKFIGFALPLDDNGFPIANSYSTESFSCLEEWYSNVPRAKSLNAYLIQPLSSAANNTSPFLLSAYGTDNKFESSDVISRWHHIHQKFKAKDIRILGFSTDCDSRYLHAMRASLGFFSTFAYVDHPDLLSIDLPRTWSWFFMQHEQLYICFQDPVHICTKLRNRILSETTHLLLGDQLINIEPLIYMISNYSKLDHALVRSDINPKDRQNYSSAAKISSNNVVALLEKIPNSLGINIYLQAIRSVRLAYIEKDTVFLDRIYHAWTSVFIFRFWLLWINEMDKNDLDLMLAHVSHFDINDIKEQCRSKSQYFITYQSHFCVEINAHCLVYLAMLVCEGQLPIEALNIWVQNSQTCESTFRSARAISSVSSAGVNFTVLQFLNRINKLAVLQNIKNNTNQNHLHFPQHQKYLLKIPLELSRNGRIITIEEMSNIAARALDAFWSSDIDTINSQDGSRDIESENETNSAEENNSTNDCDSDE
;
A
#
# COMPACT_ATOMS: atom_id res chain seq x y z
N MET A 1 -21.40 -17.76 -64.76
CA MET A 1 -21.84 -18.74 -63.75
C MET A 1 -21.86 -18.04 -62.40
N SER A 2 -22.90 -18.26 -61.61
CA SER A 2 -23.22 -17.47 -60.42
C SER A 2 -22.89 -18.25 -59.15
N ASP A 3 -21.70 -18.06 -58.60
CA ASP A 3 -21.35 -18.55 -57.27
C ASP A 3 -21.82 -17.53 -56.22
N THR A 4 -23.07 -17.70 -55.77
CA THR A 4 -23.53 -17.07 -54.53
C THR A 4 -22.71 -17.66 -53.38
N PRO A 5 -21.99 -16.84 -52.57
CA PRO A 5 -21.25 -17.37 -51.43
C PRO A 5 -22.24 -17.98 -50.44
N SER A 6 -21.94 -19.21 -50.01
CA SER A 6 -22.70 -19.92 -49.00
C SER A 6 -22.73 -19.11 -47.71
N ASN A 7 -23.93 -18.73 -47.26
CA ASN A 7 -24.15 -18.29 -45.88
C ASN A 7 -23.83 -19.48 -44.96
N ILE A 8 -22.59 -19.53 -44.47
CA ILE A 8 -22.16 -20.49 -43.47
C ILE A 8 -22.96 -20.18 -42.20
N ASN A 9 -23.73 -21.16 -41.74
CA ASN A 9 -24.62 -20.98 -40.60
C ASN A 9 -23.78 -20.97 -39.32
N LEU A 10 -23.38 -19.77 -38.87
CA LEU A 10 -22.54 -19.57 -37.70
C LEU A 10 -23.28 -20.04 -36.43
N THR A 11 -22.68 -20.98 -35.70
CA THR A 11 -23.24 -21.55 -34.47
C THR A 11 -22.84 -20.73 -33.24
N GLU A 12 -23.59 -20.86 -32.12
CA GLU A 12 -23.31 -20.11 -30.88
C GLU A 12 -21.87 -20.32 -30.34
N GLN A 13 -21.24 -21.47 -30.62
CA GLN A 13 -19.85 -21.75 -30.28
C GLN A 13 -18.87 -20.69 -30.80
N VAL A 14 -19.18 -20.05 -31.93
CA VAL A 14 -18.36 -19.01 -32.55
C VAL A 14 -18.15 -17.81 -31.61
N LEU A 15 -19.10 -17.52 -30.71
CA LEU A 15 -18.98 -16.42 -29.74
C LEU A 15 -17.82 -16.60 -28.75
N SER A 16 -17.35 -17.84 -28.53
CA SER A 16 -16.22 -18.11 -27.63
C SER A 16 -14.84 -18.05 -28.31
N PHE A 17 -14.78 -17.82 -29.62
CA PHE A 17 -13.54 -17.92 -30.39
C PHE A 17 -12.56 -16.79 -30.04
N ARG A 18 -11.30 -17.17 -29.81
CA ARG A 18 -10.15 -16.29 -29.58
C ARG A 18 -8.94 -16.74 -30.39
N ASN A 19 -8.01 -15.82 -30.61
CA ASN A 19 -6.74 -16.01 -31.32
C ASN A 19 -6.95 -16.69 -32.69
N GLU A 20 -6.19 -17.74 -33.01
CA GLU A 20 -6.24 -18.44 -34.31
C GLU A 20 -7.65 -18.82 -34.76
N LEU A 21 -8.52 -19.32 -33.86
CA LEU A 21 -9.89 -19.69 -34.21
C LEU A 21 -10.74 -18.47 -34.62
N PHE A 22 -10.51 -17.32 -33.99
CA PHE A 22 -11.13 -16.06 -34.39
C PHE A 22 -10.55 -15.54 -35.71
N TYR A 23 -9.24 -15.68 -35.92
CA TYR A 23 -8.57 -15.24 -37.14
C TYR A 23 -8.97 -16.05 -38.37
N ASP A 24 -9.08 -17.38 -38.27
CA ASP A 24 -9.58 -18.24 -39.34
C ASP A 24 -11.05 -17.93 -39.67
N LEU A 25 -11.87 -17.68 -38.65
CA LEU A 25 -13.26 -17.22 -38.83
C LEU A 25 -13.33 -15.88 -39.58
N VAL A 26 -12.58 -14.86 -39.17
CA VAL A 26 -12.53 -13.55 -39.85
C VAL A 26 -12.05 -13.71 -41.28
N LYS A 27 -11.02 -14.53 -41.51
CA LYS A 27 -10.49 -14.83 -42.86
C LYS A 27 -11.52 -15.54 -43.75
N GLN A 28 -12.31 -16.45 -43.18
CA GLN A 28 -13.36 -17.17 -43.90
C GLN A 28 -14.55 -16.26 -44.26
N GLN A 29 -15.01 -15.42 -43.33
CA GLN A 29 -16.23 -14.62 -43.50
C GLN A 29 -15.96 -13.26 -44.17
N CYS A 30 -14.85 -12.59 -43.82
CA CYS A 30 -14.52 -11.24 -44.28
C CYS A 30 -13.34 -11.18 -45.27
N GLY A 31 -12.52 -12.25 -45.35
CA GLY A 31 -11.35 -12.33 -46.23
C GLY A 31 -10.04 -11.88 -45.57
N THR A 32 -8.92 -12.16 -46.23
CA THR A 32 -7.55 -11.92 -45.70
C THR A 32 -7.27 -10.46 -45.36
N ILE A 33 -7.79 -9.49 -46.11
CA ILE A 33 -7.58 -8.06 -45.84
C ILE A 33 -8.24 -7.64 -44.51
N ALA A 34 -9.39 -8.23 -44.17
CA ALA A 34 -10.02 -7.99 -42.88
C ALA A 34 -9.22 -8.64 -41.75
N LEU A 35 -8.70 -9.86 -41.95
CA LEU A 35 -7.81 -10.51 -40.98
C LEU A 35 -6.57 -9.66 -40.69
N GLU A 36 -5.84 -9.23 -41.72
CA GLU A 36 -4.65 -8.37 -41.58
C GLU A 36 -4.99 -7.09 -40.76
N LEU A 37 -6.17 -6.50 -41.00
CA LEU A 37 -6.65 -5.33 -40.26
C LEU A 37 -7.05 -5.62 -38.80
N MET A 38 -7.54 -6.82 -38.48
CA MET A 38 -7.79 -7.22 -37.08
C MET A 38 -6.47 -7.44 -36.34
N GLN A 39 -5.50 -8.11 -36.98
CA GLN A 39 -4.19 -8.41 -36.39
C GLN A 39 -3.39 -7.14 -36.07
N VAL A 40 -3.37 -6.15 -36.97
CA VAL A 40 -2.70 -4.85 -36.72
C VAL A 40 -3.40 -4.03 -35.62
N GLN A 41 -4.68 -4.28 -35.36
CA GLN A 41 -5.43 -3.62 -34.26
C GLN A 41 -5.47 -4.45 -32.96
N ASP A 42 -4.75 -5.57 -32.88
CA ASP A 42 -4.76 -6.54 -31.76
C ASP A 42 -6.18 -7.05 -31.39
N ILE A 43 -7.08 -7.05 -32.37
CA ILE A 43 -8.45 -7.56 -32.22
C ILE A 43 -8.36 -9.08 -32.33
N SER A 44 -8.35 -9.76 -31.19
CA SER A 44 -8.03 -11.20 -31.09
C SER A 44 -9.22 -12.08 -30.64
N SER A 45 -10.43 -11.54 -30.52
CA SER A 45 -11.62 -12.33 -30.18
C SER A 45 -12.93 -11.69 -30.63
N VAL A 46 -14.00 -12.51 -30.67
CA VAL A 46 -15.35 -12.02 -31.00
C VAL A 46 -15.81 -10.93 -30.04
N ASP A 47 -15.61 -11.08 -28.73
CA ASP A 47 -15.96 -10.04 -27.74
C ASP A 47 -15.32 -8.69 -28.08
N CYS A 48 -14.01 -8.70 -28.34
CA CYS A 48 -13.25 -7.50 -28.67
C CYS A 48 -13.75 -6.84 -29.96
N LEU A 49 -14.10 -7.65 -30.97
CA LEU A 49 -14.69 -7.14 -32.21
C LEU A 49 -16.08 -6.51 -32.00
N LEU A 50 -16.90 -7.06 -31.10
CA LEU A 50 -18.24 -6.55 -30.78
C LEU A 50 -18.24 -5.30 -29.88
N GLU A 51 -17.13 -5.01 -29.19
CA GLU A 51 -16.94 -3.79 -28.39
C GLU A 51 -16.43 -2.59 -29.21
N ILE A 52 -15.95 -2.80 -30.45
CA ILE A 52 -15.33 -1.77 -31.29
C ILE A 52 -16.36 -1.10 -32.20
N GLY A 53 -16.44 0.24 -32.12
CA GLY A 53 -17.43 1.03 -32.87
C GLY A 53 -17.20 1.14 -34.39
N ASP A 54 -16.00 1.54 -34.84
CA ASP A 54 -15.63 1.50 -36.26
C ASP A 54 -14.25 0.84 -36.43
N THR A 55 -14.27 -0.39 -36.92
CA THR A 55 -13.10 -1.25 -37.19
C THR A 55 -12.14 -0.66 -38.23
N PHE A 56 -12.57 0.33 -39.02
CA PHE A 56 -11.78 0.96 -40.08
C PHE A 56 -11.21 2.33 -39.69
N SER A 57 -11.55 2.86 -38.50
CA SER A 57 -11.05 4.16 -38.00
C SER A 57 -9.52 4.25 -37.96
N SER A 58 -8.84 3.14 -37.65
CA SER A 58 -7.39 3.02 -37.70
C SER A 58 -6.78 3.34 -39.07
N LEU A 59 -7.50 3.14 -40.18
CA LEU A 59 -7.01 3.46 -41.53
C LEU A 59 -6.87 4.97 -41.80
N GLU A 60 -7.31 5.84 -40.88
CA GLU A 60 -7.02 7.28 -40.91
C GLU A 60 -5.61 7.60 -40.39
N LEU A 61 -5.00 6.73 -39.59
CA LEU A 61 -3.67 6.93 -39.00
C LEU A 61 -2.54 6.74 -40.02
N ASP A 62 -1.50 7.58 -39.94
CA ASP A 62 -0.31 7.46 -40.79
C ASP A 62 0.71 6.52 -40.12
N SER A 63 0.86 5.32 -40.67
CA SER A 63 1.72 4.24 -40.16
C SER A 63 2.14 3.30 -41.29
N ASP A 64 3.42 2.97 -41.37
CA ASP A 64 4.01 2.10 -42.39
C ASP A 64 3.35 0.71 -42.45
N GLU A 65 2.95 0.17 -41.30
CA GLU A 65 2.24 -1.11 -41.17
C GLU A 65 0.89 -1.06 -41.91
N LEU A 66 0.16 0.06 -41.72
CA LEU A 66 -1.15 0.30 -42.33
C LEU A 66 -1.06 0.70 -43.81
N ILE A 67 0.04 1.26 -44.31
CA ILE A 67 0.20 1.60 -45.75
C ILE A 67 -0.04 0.38 -46.64
N SER A 68 0.46 -0.79 -46.23
CA SER A 68 0.28 -2.05 -46.95
C SER A 68 -1.19 -2.46 -47.03
N ILE A 69 -1.93 -2.34 -45.91
CA ILE A 69 -3.35 -2.67 -45.80
C ILE A 69 -4.20 -1.66 -46.56
N LYS A 70 -3.94 -0.34 -46.45
CA LYS A 70 -4.63 0.72 -47.22
C LYS A 70 -4.55 0.45 -48.72
N ARG A 71 -3.38 0.12 -49.26
CA ARG A 71 -3.21 -0.23 -50.70
C ARG A 71 -4.05 -1.43 -51.14
N LYS A 72 -4.30 -2.41 -50.25
CA LYS A 72 -5.19 -3.55 -50.53
C LYS A 72 -6.67 -3.19 -50.33
N SER A 73 -7.02 -2.45 -49.28
CA SER A 73 -8.38 -2.24 -48.78
C SER A 73 -9.15 -1.11 -49.46
N GLY A 74 -8.48 -0.11 -50.03
CA GLY A 74 -9.11 1.07 -50.64
C GLY A 74 -8.58 1.46 -52.01
N ILE A 75 -8.84 2.71 -52.36
CA ILE A 75 -8.42 3.40 -53.58
C ILE A 75 -7.83 4.75 -53.15
N PHE A 76 -6.62 5.07 -53.62
CA PHE A 76 -6.07 6.41 -53.48
C PHE A 76 -6.50 7.26 -54.66
N LEU A 77 -7.03 8.44 -54.39
CA LEU A 77 -7.39 9.45 -55.38
C LEU A 77 -6.14 10.27 -55.76
N ASN A 78 -6.18 10.91 -56.93
CA ASN A 78 -5.07 11.75 -57.44
C ASN A 78 -4.75 12.97 -56.54
N ASP A 79 -5.65 13.32 -55.62
CA ASP A 79 -5.46 14.38 -54.60
C ASP A 79 -4.91 13.85 -53.26
N GLY A 80 -4.49 12.58 -53.22
CA GLY A 80 -3.95 11.91 -52.04
C GLY A 80 -5.00 11.33 -51.09
N ARG A 81 -6.30 11.59 -51.28
CA ARG A 81 -7.34 11.07 -50.38
C ARG A 81 -7.52 9.56 -50.54
N PHE A 82 -7.74 8.88 -49.41
CA PHE A 82 -8.01 7.45 -49.34
C PHE A 82 -9.52 7.18 -49.29
N VAL A 83 -10.01 6.23 -50.10
CA VAL A 83 -11.40 5.77 -50.10
C VAL A 83 -11.45 4.26 -49.92
N LEU A 84 -12.01 3.80 -48.79
CA LEU A 84 -12.19 2.38 -48.50
C LEU A 84 -13.16 1.71 -49.50
N LYS A 85 -12.84 0.50 -49.97
CA LYS A 85 -13.73 -0.26 -50.87
C LYS A 85 -15.02 -0.62 -50.11
N LYS A 86 -16.15 -0.05 -50.53
CA LYS A 86 -17.47 -0.25 -49.90
C LYS A 86 -17.84 -1.73 -49.68
N GLY A 87 -17.45 -2.62 -50.60
CA GLY A 87 -17.68 -4.06 -50.47
C GLY A 87 -16.87 -4.76 -49.36
N LEU A 88 -15.73 -4.20 -48.93
CA LEU A 88 -15.00 -4.69 -47.76
C LEU A 88 -15.66 -4.20 -46.47
N LYS A 89 -16.02 -2.90 -46.40
CA LYS A 89 -16.74 -2.33 -45.24
C LYS A 89 -18.05 -3.07 -44.98
N ALA A 90 -18.89 -3.22 -46.00
CA ALA A 90 -20.16 -3.94 -45.89
C ALA A 90 -20.02 -5.42 -45.51
N LYS A 91 -18.93 -6.10 -45.89
CA LYS A 91 -18.68 -7.50 -45.46
C LYS A 91 -18.38 -7.59 -43.97
N VAL A 92 -17.50 -6.72 -43.46
CA VAL A 92 -17.15 -6.68 -42.04
C VAL A 92 -18.34 -6.23 -41.19
N GLU A 93 -19.07 -5.19 -41.62
CA GLU A 93 -20.30 -4.72 -40.95
C GLU A 93 -21.38 -5.81 -40.91
N ASN A 94 -21.61 -6.54 -42.01
CA ASN A 94 -22.57 -7.65 -42.02
C ASN A 94 -22.14 -8.77 -41.06
N PHE A 95 -20.86 -9.13 -41.03
CA PHE A 95 -20.34 -10.14 -40.11
C PHE A 95 -20.50 -9.73 -38.64
N ILE A 96 -20.17 -8.49 -38.28
CA ILE A 96 -20.39 -7.91 -36.95
C ILE A 96 -21.89 -7.94 -36.59
N ASN A 97 -22.78 -7.56 -37.52
CA ASN A 97 -24.23 -7.62 -37.31
C ASN A 97 -24.74 -9.05 -37.12
N THR A 98 -24.20 -10.05 -37.84
CA THR A 98 -24.52 -11.47 -37.62
C THR A 98 -24.07 -11.95 -36.24
N LEU A 99 -22.86 -11.56 -35.80
CA LEU A 99 -22.35 -11.88 -34.47
C LEU A 99 -23.16 -11.20 -33.35
N HIS A 100 -23.57 -9.93 -33.49
CA HIS A 100 -24.52 -9.30 -32.57
C HIS A 100 -25.87 -10.04 -32.53
N GLY A 101 -26.38 -10.47 -33.69
CA GLY A 101 -27.61 -11.26 -33.78
C GLY A 101 -27.51 -12.59 -33.02
N LEU A 102 -26.39 -13.31 -33.17
CA LEU A 102 -26.12 -14.55 -32.44
C LEU A 102 -25.93 -14.30 -30.93
N ASN A 103 -25.20 -13.27 -30.53
CA ASN A 103 -25.02 -12.93 -29.12
C ASN A 103 -26.38 -12.59 -28.46
N GLN A 104 -27.24 -11.83 -29.15
CA GLN A 104 -28.60 -11.57 -28.67
C GLN A 104 -29.48 -12.84 -28.61
N GLN A 105 -29.27 -13.82 -29.50
CA GLN A 105 -29.97 -15.11 -29.42
C GLN A 105 -29.46 -15.93 -28.25
N TYR A 106 -28.14 -16.09 -28.11
CA TYR A 106 -27.50 -16.79 -26.99
C TYR A 106 -27.92 -16.22 -25.63
N LEU A 107 -27.94 -14.88 -25.47
CA LEU A 107 -28.45 -14.23 -24.26
C LEU A 107 -29.93 -14.54 -23.99
N LYS A 108 -30.78 -14.60 -25.03
CA LYS A 108 -32.19 -15.00 -24.91
C LYS A 108 -32.36 -16.50 -24.60
N SER A 109 -31.50 -17.36 -25.13
CA SER A 109 -31.44 -18.79 -24.84
C SER A 109 -31.03 -19.04 -23.39
N SER A 110 -29.97 -18.38 -22.93
CA SER A 110 -29.47 -18.46 -21.55
C SER A 110 -30.49 -17.97 -20.52
N MET A 111 -31.34 -16.98 -20.86
CA MET A 111 -32.44 -16.55 -19.99
C MET A 111 -33.60 -17.55 -19.90
N ARG A 112 -33.77 -18.45 -20.87
CA ARG A 112 -34.86 -19.46 -20.87
C ARG A 112 -34.55 -20.72 -20.08
N HIS A 113 -33.29 -21.02 -19.77
CA HIS A 113 -32.94 -22.15 -18.90
C HIS A 113 -32.93 -21.82 -17.40
N ASN A 114 -32.94 -20.53 -17.03
CA ASN A 114 -33.04 -20.11 -15.62
C ASN A 114 -34.47 -19.78 -15.18
N SER A 115 -35.48 -19.91 -16.05
CA SER A 115 -36.86 -19.47 -15.78
C SER A 115 -37.76 -20.56 -15.17
N ASN A 116 -37.28 -21.29 -14.16
CA ASN A 116 -38.09 -22.26 -13.42
C ASN A 116 -38.04 -22.09 -11.89
N ASP A 117 -37.25 -21.14 -11.37
CA ASP A 117 -37.39 -20.64 -10.00
C ASP A 117 -37.64 -19.13 -9.99
N SER A 118 -38.48 -18.75 -9.03
CA SER A 118 -39.17 -17.46 -8.84
C SER A 118 -38.38 -16.16 -9.02
N ASN A 119 -39.05 -15.17 -9.63
CA ASN A 119 -39.00 -13.73 -9.31
C ASN A 119 -37.67 -13.14 -8.76
N SER A 120 -36.79 -12.67 -9.65
CA SER A 120 -35.90 -11.52 -9.39
C SER A 120 -35.86 -10.65 -10.65
N SER A 121 -36.05 -9.32 -10.60
CA SER A 121 -35.01 -8.31 -10.29
C SER A 121 -33.66 -8.57 -10.96
N ASN A 122 -33.17 -7.58 -11.71
CA ASN A 122 -31.76 -7.47 -12.08
C ASN A 122 -30.94 -7.19 -10.81
N ASP A 123 -30.73 -8.20 -9.98
CA ASP A 123 -29.92 -8.07 -8.78
C ASP A 123 -28.45 -8.08 -9.16
N LEU A 124 -27.95 -6.86 -9.32
CA LEU A 124 -26.56 -6.51 -9.51
C LEU A 124 -25.80 -7.04 -8.28
N ILE A 125 -25.07 -8.14 -8.45
CA ILE A 125 -24.42 -8.87 -7.35
C ILE A 125 -23.25 -8.05 -6.79
N ILE A 126 -23.57 -7.15 -5.87
CA ILE A 126 -22.60 -6.39 -5.08
C ILE A 126 -22.24 -7.24 -3.87
N PRO A 127 -20.96 -7.60 -3.67
CA PRO A 127 -20.53 -8.40 -2.54
C PRO A 127 -20.99 -7.83 -1.19
N GLU A 128 -21.54 -8.68 -0.33
CA GLU A 128 -22.15 -8.28 0.96
C GLU A 128 -21.19 -7.47 1.86
N TYR A 129 -19.89 -7.76 1.77
CA TYR A 129 -18.85 -7.01 2.50
C TYR A 129 -18.74 -5.53 2.07
N LEU A 130 -19.09 -5.18 0.82
CA LEU A 130 -19.13 -3.78 0.36
C LEU A 130 -20.37 -3.07 0.88
N LEU A 131 -21.52 -3.76 0.93
CA LEU A 131 -22.77 -3.21 1.49
C LEU A 131 -22.61 -2.92 2.99
N LYS A 132 -22.02 -3.86 3.75
CA LYS A 132 -21.65 -3.67 5.17
C LYS A 132 -20.60 -2.57 5.39
N LYS A 133 -19.70 -2.33 4.42
CA LYS A 133 -18.64 -1.31 4.49
C LYS A 133 -19.10 0.10 4.11
N PHE A 134 -20.15 0.24 3.29
CA PHE A 134 -20.62 1.51 2.73
C PHE A 134 -22.16 1.58 2.68
N PRO A 135 -22.85 1.91 3.80
CA PRO A 135 -24.32 1.90 3.87
C PRO A 135 -25.04 2.78 2.83
N PHE A 136 -24.39 3.87 2.39
CA PHE A 136 -24.92 4.77 1.36
C PHE A 136 -25.12 4.08 -0.01
N ILE A 137 -24.36 3.03 -0.30
CA ILE A 137 -24.54 2.21 -1.52
C ILE A 137 -25.89 1.50 -1.48
N GLN A 138 -26.34 1.01 -0.31
CA GLN A 138 -27.64 0.37 -0.15
C GLN A 138 -28.79 1.35 -0.46
N THR A 139 -28.67 2.60 0.00
CA THR A 139 -29.63 3.67 -0.33
C THR A 139 -29.65 3.99 -1.84
N LEU A 140 -28.47 4.04 -2.48
CA LEU A 140 -28.35 4.26 -3.93
C LEU A 140 -28.98 3.13 -4.77
N ILE A 141 -28.87 1.87 -4.35
CA ILE A 141 -29.52 0.72 -5.03
C ILE A 141 -31.04 0.80 -4.92
N VAL A 142 -31.57 1.12 -3.74
CA VAL A 142 -33.02 1.33 -3.55
C VAL A 142 -33.50 2.48 -4.44
N TYR A 143 -32.73 3.56 -4.53
CA TYR A 143 -33.05 4.71 -5.37
C TYR A 143 -32.94 4.41 -6.87
N SER A 144 -31.93 3.66 -7.32
CA SER A 144 -31.80 3.23 -8.72
C SER A 144 -32.97 2.32 -9.13
N ASN A 145 -33.38 1.40 -8.26
CA ASN A 145 -34.52 0.51 -8.50
C ASN A 145 -35.87 1.24 -8.51
N LEU A 146 -35.98 2.41 -7.87
CA LEU A 146 -37.13 3.30 -7.99
C LEU A 146 -37.10 4.12 -9.29
N ILE A 147 -35.94 4.63 -9.68
CA ILE A 147 -35.77 5.40 -10.93
C ILE A 147 -35.99 4.53 -12.17
N MET A 148 -35.48 3.30 -12.17
CA MET A 148 -35.69 2.29 -13.24
C MET A 148 -37.16 1.87 -13.40
N LYS A 149 -38.02 2.14 -12.41
CA LYS A 149 -39.48 1.95 -12.48
C LYS A 149 -40.24 3.22 -12.85
N SER A 150 -39.58 4.37 -12.92
CA SER A 150 -40.19 5.66 -13.24
C SER A 150 -40.27 5.88 -14.75
N LYS A 151 -41.26 6.68 -15.19
CA LYS A 151 -41.47 7.00 -16.62
C LYS A 151 -40.51 8.08 -17.16
N TYR A 152 -39.51 8.48 -16.38
CA TYR A 152 -38.59 9.57 -16.68
C TYR A 152 -37.18 9.04 -16.91
N ASP A 153 -36.64 9.33 -18.10
CA ASP A 153 -35.34 8.83 -18.52
C ASP A 153 -34.20 9.70 -17.97
N PHE A 154 -33.78 9.43 -16.73
CA PHE A 154 -32.64 10.07 -16.08
C PHE A 154 -31.30 9.54 -16.62
N THR A 155 -31.10 9.66 -17.94
CA THR A 155 -29.96 9.15 -18.72
C THR A 155 -28.62 9.38 -18.04
N PHE A 156 -28.34 10.59 -17.59
CA PHE A 156 -27.09 10.96 -16.90
C PHE A 156 -26.86 10.20 -15.58
N LEU A 157 -27.90 10.07 -14.74
CA LEU A 157 -27.78 9.37 -13.46
C LEU A 157 -27.64 7.85 -13.69
N ASN A 158 -28.37 7.31 -14.67
CA ASN A 158 -28.26 5.91 -15.08
C ASN A 158 -26.84 5.59 -15.60
N ILE A 159 -26.23 6.47 -16.41
CA ILE A 159 -24.83 6.35 -16.87
C ILE A 159 -23.87 6.33 -15.68
N ILE A 160 -23.99 7.28 -14.74
CA ILE A 160 -23.13 7.35 -13.55
C ILE A 160 -23.26 6.10 -12.67
N LEU A 161 -24.48 5.66 -12.40
CA LEU A 161 -24.73 4.48 -11.55
C LEU A 161 -24.20 3.20 -12.23
N ASN A 162 -24.48 3.01 -13.52
CA ASN A 162 -23.96 1.86 -14.27
C ASN A 162 -22.42 1.87 -14.34
N ASN A 163 -21.80 3.03 -14.53
CA ASN A 163 -20.35 3.17 -14.53
C ASN A 163 -19.74 2.83 -13.16
N MET A 164 -20.33 3.35 -12.08
CA MET A 164 -19.95 3.04 -10.70
C MET A 164 -20.10 1.55 -10.40
N PHE A 165 -21.24 0.95 -10.72
CA PHE A 165 -21.50 -0.47 -10.48
C PHE A 165 -20.55 -1.38 -11.29
N ARG A 166 -20.32 -1.07 -12.59
CA ARG A 166 -19.32 -1.76 -13.41
C ARG A 166 -17.94 -1.69 -12.77
N ASN A 167 -17.52 -0.50 -12.32
CA ASN A 167 -16.23 -0.32 -11.68
C ASN A 167 -16.16 -1.07 -10.33
N LEU A 168 -17.22 -1.07 -9.50
CA LEU A 168 -17.29 -1.84 -8.24
C LEU A 168 -17.18 -3.36 -8.44
N SER A 169 -17.55 -3.87 -9.62
CA SER A 169 -17.35 -5.27 -10.03
C SER A 169 -15.92 -5.56 -10.55
N THR A 170 -15.03 -4.56 -10.58
CA THR A 170 -13.63 -4.68 -11.05
C THR A 170 -12.63 -4.25 -9.96
N GLU A 171 -11.35 -4.54 -10.16
CA GLU A 171 -10.29 -4.07 -9.26
C GLU A 171 -10.07 -2.54 -9.39
N GLU A 172 -9.62 -1.87 -8.32
CA GLU A 172 -9.45 -0.40 -8.28
C GLU A 172 -8.53 0.18 -9.39
N ARG A 173 -7.63 -0.64 -9.96
CA ARG A 173 -6.77 -0.27 -11.10
C ARG A 173 -7.41 -0.47 -12.47
N GLY A 174 -8.55 -1.16 -12.53
CA GLY A 174 -9.33 -1.45 -13.74
C GLY A 174 -10.52 -0.50 -13.95
N PHE A 175 -10.75 0.47 -13.05
CA PHE A 175 -11.87 1.40 -13.14
C PHE A 175 -11.83 2.21 -14.46
N ARG A 176 -12.87 2.05 -15.29
CA ARG A 176 -13.01 2.73 -16.58
C ARG A 176 -14.22 3.66 -16.56
N TYR A 177 -13.92 4.95 -16.43
CA TYR A 177 -14.90 6.03 -16.45
C TYR A 177 -15.30 6.38 -17.89
N GLU A 178 -16.60 6.41 -18.17
CA GLU A 178 -17.13 6.95 -19.43
C GLU A 178 -16.89 8.46 -19.54
N ASP A 179 -16.86 8.98 -20.77
CA ASP A 179 -16.54 10.39 -21.02
C ASP A 179 -17.50 11.35 -20.31
N VAL A 180 -18.79 11.01 -20.23
CA VAL A 180 -19.80 11.77 -19.48
C VAL A 180 -19.47 11.82 -17.98
N VAL A 181 -19.00 10.71 -17.40
CA VAL A 181 -18.59 10.64 -15.99
C VAL A 181 -17.27 11.41 -15.78
N ARG A 182 -16.33 11.35 -16.73
CA ARG A 182 -15.09 12.16 -16.69
C ARG A 182 -15.38 13.66 -16.82
N GLN A 183 -16.29 14.07 -17.70
CA GLN A 183 -16.72 15.47 -17.85
C GLN A 183 -17.45 15.99 -16.60
N PHE A 184 -18.32 15.17 -15.99
CA PHE A 184 -18.92 15.50 -14.70
C PHE A 184 -17.86 15.58 -13.60
N ALA A 185 -16.95 14.61 -13.51
CA ALA A 185 -15.85 14.60 -12.54
C ALA A 185 -15.00 15.87 -12.66
N THR A 186 -14.61 16.27 -13.87
CA THR A 186 -13.90 17.52 -14.16
C THR A 186 -14.73 18.74 -13.77
N SER A 187 -16.02 18.78 -14.09
CA SER A 187 -16.92 19.89 -13.73
C SER A 187 -17.11 20.03 -12.22
N LEU A 188 -17.28 18.90 -11.51
CA LEU A 188 -17.39 18.84 -10.05
C LEU A 188 -16.07 19.26 -9.38
N TYR A 189 -14.93 18.85 -9.94
CA TYR A 189 -13.62 19.28 -9.48
C TYR A 189 -13.42 20.80 -9.64
N ILE A 190 -13.81 21.37 -10.78
CA ILE A 190 -13.67 22.79 -11.08
C ILE A 190 -14.66 23.64 -10.25
N LEU A 191 -15.93 23.24 -10.17
CA LEU A 191 -17.00 24.06 -9.56
C LEU A 191 -17.16 23.81 -8.06
N GLY A 192 -17.11 22.55 -7.62
CA GLY A 192 -17.19 22.17 -6.20
C GLY A 192 -15.83 22.23 -5.47
N GLY A 193 -14.73 22.31 -6.22
CA GLY A 193 -13.38 22.27 -5.69
C GLY A 193 -12.95 20.87 -5.25
N ARG A 194 -11.64 20.68 -5.10
CA ARG A 194 -11.06 19.36 -4.78
C ARG A 194 -11.55 18.77 -3.45
N THR A 195 -11.88 19.58 -2.45
CA THR A 195 -12.41 19.07 -1.18
C THR A 195 -13.77 18.38 -1.36
N ALA A 196 -14.68 18.95 -2.14
CA ALA A 196 -15.95 18.31 -2.46
C ALA A 196 -15.74 17.06 -3.35
N TYR A 197 -14.84 17.17 -4.33
CA TYR A 197 -14.48 16.06 -5.22
C TYR A 197 -13.92 14.84 -4.45
N GLU A 198 -12.91 15.05 -3.59
CA GLU A 198 -12.31 13.98 -2.78
C GLU A 198 -13.27 13.47 -1.71
N PHE A 199 -14.10 14.34 -1.11
CA PHE A 199 -15.16 13.92 -0.19
C PHE A 199 -16.12 12.94 -0.88
N ILE A 200 -16.67 13.33 -2.04
CA ILE A 200 -17.59 12.49 -2.80
C ILE A 200 -16.90 11.21 -3.30
N ARG A 201 -15.64 11.29 -3.78
CA ARG A 201 -14.85 10.14 -4.24
C ARG A 201 -14.55 9.13 -3.14
N LEU A 202 -14.29 9.58 -1.92
CA LEU A 202 -14.00 8.72 -0.78
C LEU A 202 -15.27 8.17 -0.12
N SER A 203 -16.37 8.92 -0.16
CA SER A 203 -17.69 8.48 0.33
C SER A 203 -18.40 7.51 -0.62
N ILE A 204 -18.16 7.62 -1.93
CA ILE A 204 -18.76 6.76 -2.96
C ILE A 204 -17.61 6.09 -3.75
N PRO A 205 -17.18 4.87 -3.38
CA PRO A 205 -16.11 4.18 -4.08
C PRO A 205 -16.47 3.95 -5.56
N ALA A 206 -15.45 3.97 -6.41
CA ALA A 206 -15.56 3.79 -7.86
C ALA A 206 -16.39 4.85 -8.63
N PHE A 207 -16.88 5.89 -7.96
CA PHE A 207 -17.72 6.96 -8.53
C PHE A 207 -16.92 8.06 -9.26
N LEU A 208 -15.69 8.38 -8.82
CA LEU A 208 -14.83 9.43 -9.42
C LEU A 208 -13.36 8.97 -9.58
N PRO A 209 -12.65 9.40 -10.65
CA PRO A 209 -11.24 9.09 -10.88
C PRO A 209 -10.25 9.53 -9.78
N THR A 210 -9.14 8.81 -9.67
CA THR A 210 -7.96 9.14 -8.84
C THR A 210 -7.04 10.19 -9.48
N LEU A 211 -6.23 10.88 -8.66
CA LEU A 211 -5.38 12.02 -9.07
C LEU A 211 -3.88 11.77 -8.76
N PRO A 212 -2.95 11.85 -9.74
CA PRO A 212 -1.52 11.49 -9.58
C PRO A 212 -0.64 12.60 -8.95
N THR A 213 0.52 12.25 -8.36
CA THR A 213 1.24 13.10 -7.37
C THR A 213 2.76 13.28 -7.62
N ALA A 214 3.28 14.51 -7.41
CA ALA A 214 4.70 14.88 -7.24
C ALA A 214 4.84 16.28 -6.59
N VAL A 215 6.06 16.81 -6.40
CA VAL A 215 6.32 18.22 -5.99
C VAL A 215 6.90 18.99 -7.18
N VAL A 216 6.50 20.25 -7.38
CA VAL A 216 7.01 21.07 -8.50
C VAL A 216 8.27 21.83 -8.05
N SER A 217 9.42 21.45 -8.60
CA SER A 217 10.70 22.16 -8.38
C SER A 217 10.70 23.50 -9.13
N LYS A 218 10.13 24.53 -8.49
CA LYS A 218 10.02 25.89 -9.03
C LYS A 218 10.27 26.91 -7.91
N VAL A 219 11.12 27.88 -8.21
CA VAL A 219 11.33 29.07 -7.40
C VAL A 219 10.20 30.07 -7.66
N THR A 220 9.67 30.67 -6.61
CA THR A 220 8.57 31.63 -6.64
C THR A 220 8.86 32.77 -5.67
N TYR A 221 8.73 34.00 -6.14
CA TYR A 221 8.77 35.18 -5.28
C TYR A 221 7.48 35.26 -4.44
N ASP A 222 7.62 35.41 -3.13
CA ASP A 222 6.54 35.77 -2.22
C ASP A 222 6.61 37.27 -1.92
N THR A 223 5.62 38.00 -2.43
CA THR A 223 5.42 39.44 -2.20
C THR A 223 5.16 39.78 -0.74
N THR A 224 4.65 38.82 0.05
CA THR A 224 4.24 39.06 1.45
C THR A 224 5.46 39.16 2.38
N SER A 225 6.45 38.29 2.16
CA SER A 225 7.67 38.24 2.96
C SER A 225 8.91 38.81 2.27
N ASN A 226 8.78 39.31 1.04
CA ASN A 226 9.88 39.80 0.18
C ASN A 226 11.00 38.76 0.00
N LYS A 227 10.65 37.54 -0.41
CA LYS A 227 11.58 36.38 -0.46
C LYS A 227 11.40 35.53 -1.70
N PHE A 228 12.50 34.91 -2.15
CA PHE A 228 12.48 33.88 -3.19
C PHE A 228 12.42 32.48 -2.56
N ILE A 229 11.29 31.81 -2.71
CA ILE A 229 11.00 30.52 -2.07
C ILE A 229 11.03 29.40 -3.12
N GLY A 230 11.77 28.32 -2.84
CA GLY A 230 11.95 27.18 -3.75
C GLY A 230 13.40 26.85 -4.10
N PHE A 231 14.36 27.66 -3.64
CA PHE A 231 15.75 27.23 -3.45
C PHE A 231 15.85 26.26 -2.25
N ALA A 232 16.86 25.39 -2.23
CA ALA A 232 17.23 24.65 -1.03
C ALA A 232 17.83 25.62 -0.01
N LEU A 233 17.37 25.59 1.24
CA LEU A 233 17.90 26.47 2.28
C LEU A 233 19.21 25.90 2.85
N PRO A 234 20.25 26.73 3.10
CA PRO A 234 21.42 26.31 3.85
C PRO A 234 21.03 25.97 5.29
N LEU A 235 21.76 25.05 5.91
CA LEU A 235 21.53 24.66 7.30
C LEU A 235 22.44 25.46 8.25
N ASP A 236 21.98 25.67 9.48
CA ASP A 236 22.79 26.16 10.60
C ASP A 236 23.48 24.99 11.34
N ASP A 237 24.27 25.30 12.37
CA ASP A 237 24.96 24.30 13.21
C ASP A 237 23.98 23.36 13.96
N ASN A 238 22.71 23.77 14.10
CA ASN A 238 21.63 22.94 14.65
C ASN A 238 20.98 22.04 13.60
N GLY A 239 21.46 22.03 12.35
CA GLY A 239 20.86 21.31 11.23
C GLY A 239 19.51 21.86 10.79
N PHE A 240 19.08 23.04 11.24
CA PHE A 240 17.85 23.70 10.81
C PHE A 240 18.12 24.62 9.62
N PRO A 241 17.17 24.79 8.68
CA PRO A 241 17.31 25.76 7.61
C PRO A 241 17.45 27.18 8.15
N ILE A 242 18.45 27.93 7.68
CA ILE A 242 18.63 29.34 8.01
C ILE A 242 17.46 30.13 7.42
N ALA A 243 16.64 30.70 8.31
CA ALA A 243 15.51 31.52 7.91
C ALA A 243 15.98 32.76 7.16
N ASN A 244 15.19 33.19 6.16
CA ASN A 244 15.39 34.44 5.40
C ASN A 244 16.62 34.49 4.47
N SER A 245 17.31 33.37 4.22
CA SER A 245 18.53 33.29 3.38
C SER A 245 18.41 33.92 1.98
N TYR A 246 17.21 33.97 1.40
CA TYR A 246 16.95 34.45 0.02
C TYR A 246 15.99 35.65 -0.03
N SER A 247 16.35 36.70 0.72
CA SER A 247 15.75 38.04 0.63
C SER A 247 16.78 39.02 0.08
N THR A 248 16.45 39.76 -0.98
CA THR A 248 17.34 40.79 -1.56
C THR A 248 16.53 41.78 -2.40
N GLU A 249 17.02 43.01 -2.46
CA GLU A 249 16.54 44.05 -3.39
C GLU A 249 17.49 44.20 -4.61
N SER A 250 18.59 43.43 -4.65
CA SER A 250 19.59 43.47 -5.72
C SER A 250 19.35 42.38 -6.77
N PHE A 251 19.22 42.79 -8.04
CA PHE A 251 19.11 41.86 -9.16
C PHE A 251 20.36 40.98 -9.33
N SER A 252 21.57 41.50 -9.09
CA SER A 252 22.81 40.73 -9.22
C SER A 252 22.90 39.58 -8.20
N CYS A 253 22.43 39.80 -6.97
CA CYS A 253 22.34 38.73 -5.97
C CYS A 253 21.32 37.65 -6.39
N LEU A 254 20.21 38.06 -7.01
CA LEU A 254 19.21 37.13 -7.53
C LEU A 254 19.75 36.29 -8.68
N GLU A 255 20.47 36.91 -9.61
CA GLU A 255 21.15 36.23 -10.73
C GLU A 255 22.17 35.20 -10.23
N GLU A 256 23.01 35.59 -9.27
CA GLU A 256 23.96 34.71 -8.59
C GLU A 256 23.27 33.48 -7.97
N TRP A 257 22.15 33.67 -7.27
CA TRP A 257 21.39 32.55 -6.69
C TRP A 257 20.79 31.63 -7.76
N TYR A 258 20.25 32.17 -8.84
CA TYR A 258 19.70 31.35 -9.94
C TYR A 258 20.77 30.52 -10.66
N SER A 259 22.03 30.99 -10.68
CA SER A 259 23.17 30.28 -11.24
C SER A 259 23.78 29.24 -10.28
N ASN A 260 23.92 29.58 -9.00
CA ASN A 260 24.76 28.83 -8.06
C ASN A 260 23.97 28.01 -7.02
N VAL A 261 22.73 28.37 -6.70
CA VAL A 261 21.95 27.73 -5.62
C VAL A 261 21.04 26.64 -6.17
N PRO A 262 21.11 25.39 -5.65
CA PRO A 262 20.23 24.31 -6.10
C PRO A 262 18.76 24.59 -5.75
N ARG A 263 17.87 24.31 -6.70
CA ARG A 263 16.43 24.34 -6.47
C ARG A 263 16.02 23.17 -5.58
N ALA A 264 15.10 23.42 -4.64
CA ALA A 264 14.52 22.37 -3.82
C ALA A 264 13.82 21.33 -4.71
N LYS A 265 14.13 20.05 -4.48
CA LYS A 265 13.53 18.89 -5.16
C LYS A 265 12.52 18.17 -4.26
N SER A 266 12.73 18.27 -2.95
CA SER A 266 11.89 17.68 -1.92
C SER A 266 11.50 18.72 -0.87
N LEU A 267 10.53 18.37 -0.04
CA LEU A 267 10.01 19.18 1.05
C LEU A 267 10.08 18.34 2.32
N ASN A 268 10.96 18.72 3.25
CA ASN A 268 10.98 18.12 4.58
C ASN A 268 9.88 18.76 5.43
N ALA A 269 9.21 17.97 6.26
CA ALA A 269 8.23 18.43 7.23
C ALA A 269 8.40 17.65 8.55
N TYR A 270 8.36 18.38 9.67
CA TYR A 270 8.43 17.81 11.01
C TYR A 270 7.09 18.04 11.70
N LEU A 271 6.46 16.96 12.15
CA LEU A 271 5.21 16.99 12.87
C LEU A 271 5.39 16.42 14.28
N ILE A 272 4.59 16.94 15.21
CA ILE A 272 4.55 16.50 16.60
C ILE A 272 3.21 15.83 16.84
N GLN A 273 3.25 14.57 17.26
CA GLN A 273 2.09 13.78 17.63
C GLN A 273 2.05 13.62 19.15
N PRO A 274 1.01 14.12 19.85
CA PRO A 274 0.78 13.81 21.25
C PRO A 274 0.55 12.30 21.45
N LEU A 275 1.04 11.75 22.57
CA LEU A 275 0.96 10.32 22.89
C LEU A 275 -0.23 9.92 23.77
N SER A 276 -0.99 10.88 24.31
CA SER A 276 -2.01 10.62 25.34
C SER A 276 -3.09 9.61 24.89
N SER A 277 -3.87 9.06 25.82
CA SER A 277 -4.99 8.16 25.52
C SER A 277 -6.08 8.81 24.63
N ALA A 278 -6.11 10.14 24.56
CA ALA A 278 -6.91 10.92 23.60
C ALA A 278 -6.24 11.11 22.22
N ALA A 279 -5.05 10.56 21.96
CA ALA A 279 -4.26 10.79 20.74
C ALA A 279 -4.93 10.32 19.44
N ASN A 280 -5.83 9.33 19.52
CA ASN A 280 -6.68 8.94 18.39
C ASN A 280 -7.59 10.10 17.92
N ASN A 281 -7.79 11.13 18.76
CA ASN A 281 -8.59 12.32 18.50
C ASN A 281 -7.78 13.63 18.48
N THR A 282 -6.46 13.63 18.79
CA THR A 282 -5.64 14.85 18.71
C THR A 282 -4.81 14.86 17.43
N SER A 283 -5.15 15.79 16.53
CA SER A 283 -4.40 16.02 15.30
C SER A 283 -2.94 16.40 15.57
N PRO A 284 -1.99 15.99 14.69
CA PRO A 284 -0.58 16.35 14.80
C PRO A 284 -0.36 17.83 14.50
N PHE A 285 0.64 18.43 15.15
CA PHE A 285 1.03 19.82 14.93
C PHE A 285 2.25 19.90 14.01
N LEU A 286 2.19 20.72 12.97
CA LEU A 286 3.35 20.97 12.11
C LEU A 286 4.33 21.92 12.84
N LEU A 287 5.52 21.42 13.15
CA LEU A 287 6.60 22.17 13.79
C LEU A 287 7.39 23.01 12.79
N SER A 288 7.76 22.41 11.66
CA SER A 288 8.60 23.04 10.64
C SER A 288 8.41 22.37 9.27
N ALA A 289 8.51 23.13 8.19
CA ALA A 289 8.55 22.59 6.83
C ALA A 289 9.42 23.47 5.92
N TYR A 290 10.27 22.86 5.10
CA TYR A 290 11.22 23.58 4.24
C TYR A 290 11.64 22.79 3.00
N GLY A 291 12.01 23.51 1.95
CA GLY A 291 12.54 22.94 0.72
C GLY A 291 13.99 22.47 0.89
N THR A 292 14.30 21.29 0.36
CA THR A 292 15.65 20.69 0.38
C THR A 292 16.00 20.09 -0.98
N ASP A 293 17.30 19.99 -1.28
CA ASP A 293 17.85 19.24 -2.40
C ASP A 293 18.26 17.80 -2.03
N ASN A 294 18.00 17.39 -0.77
CA ASN A 294 18.38 16.11 -0.18
C ASN A 294 19.91 15.90 -0.09
N LYS A 295 20.71 16.93 0.21
CA LYS A 295 22.15 16.79 0.50
C LYS A 295 22.55 17.00 1.97
N PHE A 296 21.59 17.01 2.90
CA PHE A 296 21.90 17.02 4.33
C PHE A 296 22.48 15.66 4.77
N GLU A 297 23.34 15.70 5.78
CA GLU A 297 24.01 14.54 6.36
C GLU A 297 23.31 14.04 7.64
N SER A 298 23.74 12.89 8.12
CA SER A 298 23.18 12.29 9.35
C SER A 298 23.51 13.10 10.60
N SER A 299 24.66 13.79 10.63
CA SER A 299 25.01 14.75 11.69
C SER A 299 23.96 15.84 11.82
N ASP A 300 23.49 16.39 10.70
CA ASP A 300 22.51 17.47 10.66
C ASP A 300 21.15 17.00 11.22
N VAL A 301 20.83 15.71 11.04
CA VAL A 301 19.63 15.09 11.62
C VAL A 301 19.77 14.99 13.15
N ILE A 302 20.91 14.55 13.67
CA ILE A 302 21.16 14.42 15.11
C ILE A 302 21.15 15.79 15.79
N SER A 303 21.85 16.79 15.24
CA SER A 303 21.83 18.17 15.74
C SER A 303 20.40 18.72 15.78
N ARG A 304 19.61 18.47 14.73
CA ARG A 304 18.21 18.92 14.62
C ARG A 304 17.33 18.26 15.67
N TRP A 305 17.47 16.95 15.90
CA TRP A 305 16.74 16.22 16.94
C TRP A 305 17.10 16.69 18.34
N HIS A 306 18.39 16.89 18.63
CA HIS A 306 18.85 17.41 19.92
C HIS A 306 18.33 18.84 20.17
N HIS A 307 18.37 19.71 19.15
CA HIS A 307 17.79 21.06 19.24
C HIS A 307 16.28 21.03 19.47
N ILE A 308 15.53 20.15 18.78
CA ILE A 308 14.09 19.95 19.02
C ILE A 308 13.86 19.53 20.49
N HIS A 309 14.60 18.52 20.98
CA HIS A 309 14.47 18.05 22.36
C HIS A 309 14.69 19.20 23.35
N GLN A 310 15.78 19.96 23.24
CA GLN A 310 16.08 21.11 24.10
C GLN A 310 14.98 22.19 24.06
N LYS A 311 14.48 22.56 22.86
CA LYS A 311 13.46 23.61 22.71
C LYS A 311 12.09 23.21 23.28
N PHE A 312 11.77 21.92 23.29
CA PHE A 312 10.55 21.40 23.90
C PHE A 312 10.70 21.19 25.41
N LYS A 313 11.86 20.71 25.88
CA LYS A 313 12.18 20.62 27.31
C LYS A 313 12.12 21.98 28.00
N ALA A 314 12.60 23.05 27.34
CA ALA A 314 12.49 24.43 27.83
C ALA A 314 11.05 24.97 27.95
N LYS A 315 10.04 24.20 27.49
CA LYS A 315 8.60 24.48 27.64
C LYS A 315 7.89 23.42 28.49
N ASP A 316 8.64 22.62 29.23
CA ASP A 316 8.17 21.47 30.02
C ASP A 316 7.42 20.40 29.19
N ILE A 317 7.85 20.21 27.93
CA ILE A 317 7.33 19.16 27.06
C ILE A 317 8.46 18.16 26.78
N ARG A 318 8.29 16.92 27.22
CA ARG A 318 9.22 15.82 26.92
C ARG A 318 8.98 15.27 25.51
N ILE A 319 10.00 15.26 24.66
CA ILE A 319 9.97 14.54 23.39
C ILE A 319 10.45 13.12 23.66
N LEU A 320 9.56 12.14 23.53
CA LEU A 320 9.89 10.73 23.78
C LEU A 320 10.77 10.13 22.68
N GLY A 321 10.47 10.43 21.42
CA GLY A 321 11.16 9.81 20.29
C GLY A 321 10.86 10.44 18.93
N PHE A 322 11.62 9.99 17.93
CA PHE A 322 11.50 10.43 16.54
C PHE A 322 11.12 9.28 15.62
N SER A 323 10.13 9.50 14.77
CA SER A 323 9.69 8.52 13.75
C SER A 323 10.00 9.02 12.34
N THR A 324 10.54 8.17 11.46
CA THR A 324 10.87 8.54 10.08
C THR A 324 10.45 7.50 9.06
N ASP A 325 10.38 7.91 7.80
CA ASP A 325 10.44 6.98 6.68
C ASP A 325 11.84 6.35 6.60
N CYS A 326 11.96 5.25 5.85
CA CYS A 326 13.18 4.44 5.80
C CYS A 326 14.27 5.04 4.90
N ASP A 327 14.51 6.35 4.98
CA ASP A 327 15.65 7.02 4.36
C ASP A 327 16.96 6.65 5.08
N SER A 328 18.05 6.48 4.31
CA SER A 328 19.32 5.99 4.82
C SER A 328 20.02 6.94 5.80
N ARG A 329 19.83 8.25 5.67
CA ARG A 329 20.49 9.25 6.54
C ARG A 329 19.81 9.31 7.89
N TYR A 330 18.47 9.30 7.89
CA TYR A 330 17.70 9.17 9.11
C TYR A 330 17.99 7.84 9.81
N LEU A 331 18.07 6.73 9.07
CA LEU A 331 18.45 5.43 9.63
C LEU A 331 19.85 5.43 10.25
N HIS A 332 20.84 6.05 9.59
CA HIS A 332 22.19 6.17 10.14
C HIS A 332 22.23 7.11 11.36
N ALA A 333 21.47 8.20 11.36
CA ALA A 333 21.27 9.07 12.52
C ALA A 333 20.65 8.32 13.70
N MET A 334 19.59 7.51 13.49
CA MET A 334 19.02 6.66 14.55
C MET A 334 20.05 5.69 15.11
N ARG A 335 20.81 5.01 14.24
CA ARG A 335 21.86 4.08 14.69
C ARG A 335 22.93 4.78 15.52
N ALA A 336 23.31 6.00 15.14
CA ALA A 336 24.24 6.80 15.92
C ALA A 336 23.64 7.19 17.28
N SER A 337 22.45 7.82 17.29
CA SER A 337 21.79 8.31 18.50
C SER A 337 21.46 7.23 19.53
N LEU A 338 21.10 6.02 19.09
CA LEU A 338 20.75 4.89 19.96
C LEU A 338 21.96 4.06 20.43
N GLY A 339 23.17 4.40 19.98
CA GLY A 339 24.38 3.59 20.18
C GLY A 339 24.41 2.28 19.39
N PHE A 340 23.50 2.13 18.41
CA PHE A 340 23.19 0.87 17.75
C PHE A 340 24.26 0.48 16.71
N PHE A 341 25.26 -0.28 17.18
CA PHE A 341 26.53 -0.51 16.48
C PHE A 341 27.22 0.83 16.14
N SER A 342 27.29 1.73 17.12
CA SER A 342 27.90 3.06 17.05
C SER A 342 28.62 3.38 18.37
N THR A 343 29.67 4.19 18.32
CA THR A 343 30.43 4.66 19.49
C THR A 343 29.90 5.96 20.10
N PHE A 344 28.81 6.51 19.55
CA PHE A 344 28.17 7.72 20.10
C PHE A 344 27.32 7.35 21.33
N ALA A 345 27.37 8.20 22.36
CA ALA A 345 26.59 8.09 23.59
C ALA A 345 26.29 9.49 24.14
N TYR A 346 25.10 9.68 24.71
CA TYR A 346 24.76 10.91 25.44
C TYR A 346 25.18 10.74 26.91
N VAL A 347 26.31 11.32 27.30
CA VAL A 347 26.85 11.24 28.68
C VAL A 347 26.36 12.44 29.51
N ASP A 348 26.04 12.21 30.79
CA ASP A 348 25.66 13.21 31.81
C ASP A 348 24.49 14.15 31.44
N HIS A 349 23.62 13.77 30.50
CA HIS A 349 22.46 14.61 30.15
C HIS A 349 21.33 14.46 31.19
N PRO A 350 20.79 15.55 31.77
CA PRO A 350 19.83 15.51 32.90
C PRO A 350 18.42 15.00 32.55
N ASP A 351 18.24 14.46 31.34
CA ASP A 351 16.97 13.92 30.83
C ASP A 351 17.11 12.49 30.32
N LEU A 352 18.23 11.80 30.56
CA LEU A 352 18.40 10.41 30.11
C LEU A 352 17.32 9.50 30.71
N LEU A 353 16.78 8.63 29.86
CA LEU A 353 15.99 7.47 30.22
C LEU A 353 16.98 6.32 30.36
N SER A 354 17.08 5.71 31.54
CA SER A 354 17.89 4.51 31.76
C SER A 354 17.02 3.25 31.73
N ILE A 355 17.60 2.07 31.53
CA ILE A 355 16.94 0.78 31.81
C ILE A 355 17.92 -0.20 32.46
N ASP A 356 17.45 -1.11 33.31
CA ASP A 356 18.30 -2.17 33.88
C ASP A 356 18.32 -3.40 32.95
N LEU A 357 19.33 -3.48 32.08
CA LEU A 357 19.47 -4.55 31.10
C LEU A 357 19.95 -5.86 31.73
N PRO A 358 19.18 -6.97 31.62
CA PRO A 358 19.65 -8.27 32.09
C PRO A 358 20.93 -8.70 31.37
N ARG A 359 21.95 -9.13 32.12
CA ARG A 359 23.23 -9.60 31.56
C ARG A 359 23.12 -10.79 30.60
N THR A 360 21.99 -11.51 30.63
CA THR A 360 21.66 -12.63 29.75
C THR A 360 21.15 -12.18 28.37
N TRP A 361 20.80 -10.91 28.17
CA TRP A 361 20.27 -10.38 26.91
C TRP A 361 21.37 -10.09 25.87
N SER A 362 22.13 -11.12 25.50
CA SER A 362 23.13 -11.07 24.42
C SER A 362 22.54 -10.75 23.04
N TRP A 363 21.20 -10.78 22.91
CA TRP A 363 20.45 -10.41 21.72
C TRP A 363 20.05 -8.91 21.68
N PHE A 364 20.20 -8.17 22.79
CA PHE A 364 19.88 -6.75 22.90
C PHE A 364 21.14 -5.88 22.74
N PHE A 365 21.07 -4.80 21.96
CA PHE A 365 22.24 -4.04 21.46
C PHE A 365 22.08 -2.52 21.52
N MET A 366 20.93 -2.02 21.97
CA MET A 366 20.72 -0.59 22.22
C MET A 366 21.34 -0.22 23.58
N GLN A 367 21.96 0.96 23.69
CA GLN A 367 22.60 1.41 24.94
C GLN A 367 21.57 1.56 26.07
N HIS A 368 22.01 1.33 27.31
CA HIS A 368 21.22 1.39 28.54
C HIS A 368 20.72 2.79 28.92
N GLU A 369 21.30 3.86 28.35
CA GLU A 369 20.88 5.24 28.57
C GLU A 369 20.55 5.91 27.24
N GLN A 370 19.42 6.61 27.18
CA GLN A 370 18.87 7.16 25.95
C GLN A 370 18.21 8.52 26.20
N LEU A 371 18.54 9.52 25.37
CA LEU A 371 17.85 10.82 25.44
C LEU A 371 16.44 10.75 24.84
N TYR A 372 16.29 9.96 23.78
CA TYR A 372 15.04 9.72 23.05
C TYR A 372 15.13 8.38 22.31
N ILE A 373 13.98 7.76 22.02
CA ILE A 373 13.89 6.53 21.22
C ILE A 373 13.66 6.86 19.73
N CYS A 374 13.80 5.89 18.82
CA CYS A 374 13.51 6.10 17.40
C CYS A 374 12.74 4.94 16.77
N PHE A 375 11.82 5.25 15.85
CA PHE A 375 11.04 4.27 15.10
C PHE A 375 11.10 4.50 13.59
N GLN A 376 11.26 3.40 12.87
CA GLN A 376 11.19 3.30 11.41
C GLN A 376 9.78 2.93 10.98
N ASP A 377 9.24 3.59 9.97
CA ASP A 377 7.85 3.39 9.57
C ASP A 377 7.57 1.94 9.08
N PRO A 378 6.73 1.16 9.78
CA PRO A 378 6.53 -0.26 9.48
C PRO A 378 5.82 -0.50 8.15
N VAL A 379 5.02 0.46 7.66
CA VAL A 379 4.39 0.40 6.32
C VAL A 379 5.48 0.49 5.24
N HIS A 380 6.49 1.34 5.45
CA HIS A 380 7.64 1.44 4.57
C HIS A 380 8.58 0.24 4.67
N ILE A 381 8.74 -0.38 5.85
CA ILE A 381 9.46 -1.65 6.00
C ILE A 381 8.79 -2.75 5.17
N CYS A 382 7.49 -3.00 5.36
CA CYS A 382 6.75 -4.04 4.64
C CYS A 382 6.76 -3.83 3.12
N THR A 383 6.60 -2.58 2.64
CA THR A 383 6.68 -2.29 1.21
C THR A 383 8.10 -2.42 0.65
N LYS A 384 9.16 -2.04 1.38
CA LYS A 384 10.56 -2.32 0.97
C LYS A 384 10.84 -3.82 0.85
N LEU A 385 10.37 -4.63 1.79
CA LEU A 385 10.52 -6.09 1.75
C LEU A 385 9.77 -6.69 0.55
N ARG A 386 8.48 -6.35 0.35
CA ARG A 386 7.74 -6.73 -0.88
C ARG A 386 8.50 -6.33 -2.16
N ASN A 387 9.01 -5.11 -2.22
CA ASN A 387 9.69 -4.63 -3.42
C ASN A 387 11.03 -5.34 -3.68
N ARG A 388 11.63 -6.01 -2.68
CA ARG A 388 12.85 -6.80 -2.84
C ARG A 388 12.55 -8.09 -3.60
N ILE A 389 11.55 -8.87 -3.20
CA ILE A 389 11.16 -10.11 -3.91
C ILE A 389 10.58 -9.88 -5.31
N LEU A 390 10.14 -8.65 -5.60
CA LEU A 390 9.68 -8.23 -6.93
C LEU A 390 10.78 -7.60 -7.81
N SER A 391 12.04 -7.64 -7.38
CA SER A 391 13.15 -7.00 -8.08
C SER A 391 13.94 -8.02 -8.90
N GLU A 392 13.88 -7.88 -10.23
CA GLU A 392 14.62 -8.72 -11.20
C GLU A 392 16.15 -8.72 -10.96
N THR A 393 16.68 -7.68 -10.32
CA THR A 393 18.11 -7.51 -10.04
C THR A 393 18.57 -8.16 -8.73
N THR A 394 17.77 -9.03 -8.10
CA THR A 394 18.06 -9.56 -6.75
C THR A 394 17.74 -11.04 -6.63
N HIS A 395 18.71 -11.81 -6.14
CA HIS A 395 18.67 -13.26 -6.11
C HIS A 395 18.75 -13.75 -4.68
N LEU A 396 17.65 -13.57 -3.93
CA LEU A 396 17.59 -13.88 -2.50
C LEU A 396 17.72 -15.40 -2.26
N LEU A 397 18.72 -15.83 -1.51
CA LEU A 397 18.90 -17.23 -1.10
C LEU A 397 18.68 -17.36 0.40
N LEU A 398 18.02 -18.42 0.86
CA LEU A 398 17.91 -18.79 2.27
C LEU A 398 18.09 -20.30 2.42
N GLY A 399 19.24 -20.74 2.92
CA GLY A 399 19.61 -22.15 2.87
C GLY A 399 19.71 -22.62 1.41
N ASP A 400 19.11 -23.77 1.11
CA ASP A 400 18.99 -24.33 -0.24
C ASP A 400 17.77 -23.80 -1.03
N GLN A 401 17.07 -22.77 -0.53
CA GLN A 401 15.86 -22.23 -1.13
C GLN A 401 16.11 -20.89 -1.84
N LEU A 402 15.57 -20.76 -3.06
CA LEU A 402 15.47 -19.48 -3.78
C LEU A 402 14.20 -18.73 -3.36
N ILE A 403 14.37 -17.52 -2.84
CA ILE A 403 13.24 -16.64 -2.48
C ILE A 403 12.89 -15.78 -3.71
N ASN A 404 11.91 -16.24 -4.48
CA ASN A 404 11.38 -15.54 -5.64
C ASN A 404 9.83 -15.48 -5.60
N ILE A 405 9.24 -14.93 -6.67
CA ILE A 405 7.79 -14.73 -6.78
C ILE A 405 7.05 -15.91 -7.42
N GLU A 406 7.76 -16.92 -7.95
CA GLU A 406 7.18 -18.00 -8.75
C GLU A 406 6.18 -18.86 -7.97
N PRO A 407 6.40 -19.25 -6.69
CA PRO A 407 5.38 -19.92 -5.90
C PRO A 407 4.09 -19.11 -5.72
N LEU A 408 4.16 -17.77 -5.69
CA LEU A 408 2.96 -16.92 -5.68
C LEU A 408 2.26 -16.88 -7.04
N ILE A 409 3.01 -16.87 -8.16
CA ILE A 409 2.45 -16.96 -9.52
C ILE A 409 1.75 -18.31 -9.72
N TYR A 410 2.40 -19.39 -9.30
CA TYR A 410 1.86 -20.75 -9.32
C TYR A 410 0.57 -20.83 -8.49
N MET A 411 0.60 -20.33 -7.25
CA MET A 411 -0.57 -20.30 -6.38
C MET A 411 -1.76 -19.55 -7.01
N ILE A 412 -1.53 -18.33 -7.51
CA ILE A 412 -2.55 -17.48 -8.17
C ILE A 412 -3.15 -18.15 -9.42
N SER A 413 -2.42 -19.07 -10.05
CA SER A 413 -2.83 -19.74 -11.30
C SER A 413 -3.47 -21.11 -11.08
N ASN A 414 -3.26 -21.77 -9.93
CA ASN A 414 -3.65 -23.16 -9.70
C ASN A 414 -4.59 -23.37 -8.50
N TYR A 415 -4.76 -22.39 -7.61
CA TYR A 415 -5.67 -22.48 -6.44
C TYR A 415 -6.84 -21.50 -6.58
N SER A 416 -7.86 -21.66 -5.73
CA SER A 416 -9.02 -20.75 -5.78
C SER A 416 -8.67 -19.40 -5.18
N LYS A 417 -9.10 -18.32 -5.86
CA LYS A 417 -9.03 -16.96 -5.30
C LYS A 417 -9.76 -16.83 -3.96
N LEU A 418 -10.72 -17.71 -3.66
CA LEU A 418 -11.37 -17.76 -2.34
C LEU A 418 -10.43 -18.22 -1.23
N ASP A 419 -9.45 -19.07 -1.55
CA ASP A 419 -8.48 -19.59 -0.58
C ASP A 419 -7.46 -18.48 -0.24
N HIS A 420 -6.79 -17.92 -1.27
CA HIS A 420 -5.63 -17.04 -1.08
C HIS A 420 -5.92 -15.53 -1.21
N ALA A 421 -7.08 -15.12 -1.71
CA ALA A 421 -7.49 -13.72 -1.98
C ALA A 421 -6.59 -12.86 -2.90
N LEU A 422 -5.38 -13.31 -3.23
CA LEU A 422 -4.45 -12.63 -4.16
C LEU A 422 -4.98 -12.51 -5.59
N VAL A 423 -4.47 -11.51 -6.30
CA VAL A 423 -4.67 -11.27 -7.73
C VAL A 423 -3.35 -10.91 -8.40
N ARG A 424 -3.22 -11.07 -9.73
CA ARG A 424 -1.99 -10.74 -10.47
C ARG A 424 -1.51 -9.29 -10.27
N SER A 425 -2.42 -8.37 -9.95
CA SER A 425 -2.07 -6.98 -9.66
C SER A 425 -1.33 -6.79 -8.31
N ASP A 426 -1.41 -7.75 -7.38
CA ASP A 426 -0.72 -7.69 -6.08
C ASP A 426 0.78 -8.00 -6.17
N ILE A 427 1.19 -8.82 -7.14
CA ILE A 427 2.60 -9.13 -7.43
C ILE A 427 3.21 -8.20 -8.50
N ASN A 428 2.53 -7.11 -8.86
CA ASN A 428 3.02 -6.18 -9.88
C ASN A 428 4.10 -5.21 -9.32
N PRO A 429 5.31 -5.13 -9.91
CA PRO A 429 6.40 -4.27 -9.44
C PRO A 429 6.22 -2.77 -9.73
N LYS A 430 5.31 -2.38 -10.64
CA LYS A 430 5.12 -0.97 -11.06
C LYS A 430 4.68 -0.04 -9.93
N ASP A 431 3.99 -0.59 -8.93
CA ASP A 431 3.54 0.16 -7.76
C ASP A 431 4.37 -0.22 -6.53
N ARG A 432 5.38 0.60 -6.27
CA ARG A 432 6.37 0.40 -5.20
C ARG A 432 5.89 0.90 -3.83
N GLN A 433 4.74 1.57 -3.75
CA GLN A 433 4.17 2.09 -2.48
C GLN A 433 2.93 1.31 -2.03
N ASN A 434 2.54 0.25 -2.75
CA ASN A 434 1.36 -0.54 -2.41
C ASN A 434 1.57 -1.44 -1.18
N TYR A 435 1.24 -0.89 -0.01
CA TYR A 435 1.15 -1.64 1.25
C TYR A 435 0.03 -2.69 1.26
N SER A 436 -1.12 -2.43 0.62
CA SER A 436 -2.24 -3.37 0.58
C SER A 436 -1.82 -4.72 0.00
N SER A 437 -1.06 -4.71 -1.09
CA SER A 437 -0.51 -5.93 -1.69
C SER A 437 0.57 -6.57 -0.82
N ALA A 438 1.38 -5.80 -0.08
CA ALA A 438 2.34 -6.36 0.88
C ALA A 438 1.62 -7.13 2.02
N ALA A 439 0.56 -6.54 2.59
CA ALA A 439 -0.24 -7.16 3.64
C ALA A 439 -0.98 -8.43 3.17
N LYS A 440 -1.47 -8.44 1.92
CA LYS A 440 -2.12 -9.60 1.31
C LYS A 440 -1.18 -10.78 1.08
N ILE A 441 0.00 -10.55 0.49
CA ILE A 441 0.95 -11.64 0.23
C ILE A 441 1.51 -12.23 1.53
N SER A 442 1.55 -11.47 2.62
CA SER A 442 1.88 -11.95 3.97
C SER A 442 0.64 -12.30 4.82
N SER A 443 -0.46 -12.72 4.19
CA SER A 443 -1.68 -13.15 4.90
C SER A 443 -1.56 -14.61 5.38
N ASN A 444 -2.34 -14.99 6.41
CA ASN A 444 -2.33 -16.37 6.92
C ASN A 444 -2.65 -17.39 5.83
N ASN A 445 -3.69 -17.12 5.04
CA ASN A 445 -4.13 -18.04 4.00
C ASN A 445 -3.04 -18.26 2.94
N VAL A 446 -2.26 -17.24 2.59
CA VAL A 446 -1.15 -17.38 1.64
C VAL A 446 -0.02 -18.19 2.25
N VAL A 447 0.39 -17.88 3.49
CA VAL A 447 1.44 -18.60 4.23
C VAL A 447 1.10 -20.10 4.36
N ALA A 448 -0.10 -20.42 4.84
CA ALA A 448 -0.58 -21.81 5.02
C ALA A 448 -0.86 -22.55 3.70
N LEU A 449 -1.00 -21.83 2.58
CA LEU A 449 -1.14 -22.45 1.26
C LEU A 449 0.21 -22.70 0.59
N LEU A 450 1.22 -21.85 0.86
CA LEU A 450 2.59 -22.07 0.41
C LEU A 450 3.19 -23.34 1.01
N GLU A 451 2.88 -23.69 2.27
CA GLU A 451 3.28 -24.96 2.90
C GLU A 451 2.95 -26.20 2.06
N LYS A 452 1.95 -26.12 1.17
CA LYS A 452 1.49 -27.20 0.29
C LYS A 452 2.10 -27.15 -1.11
N ILE A 453 2.92 -26.14 -1.41
CA ILE A 453 3.56 -25.90 -2.71
C ILE A 453 5.05 -26.29 -2.60
N PRO A 454 5.56 -27.22 -3.44
CA PRO A 454 6.97 -27.59 -3.44
C PRO A 454 7.90 -26.39 -3.69
N ASN A 455 9.12 -26.44 -3.12
CA ASN A 455 10.18 -25.43 -3.27
C ASN A 455 9.75 -23.99 -2.88
N SER A 456 8.77 -23.86 -1.99
CA SER A 456 8.25 -22.57 -1.53
C SER A 456 8.75 -22.17 -0.13
N LEU A 457 9.49 -23.05 0.57
CA LEU A 457 9.84 -22.86 1.99
C LEU A 457 10.55 -21.53 2.24
N GLY A 458 11.50 -21.15 1.39
CA GLY A 458 12.20 -19.88 1.49
C GLY A 458 11.27 -18.66 1.40
N ILE A 459 10.39 -18.62 0.40
CA ILE A 459 9.42 -17.51 0.25
C ILE A 459 8.35 -17.54 1.34
N ASN A 460 8.00 -18.71 1.88
CA ASN A 460 7.11 -18.84 3.02
C ASN A 460 7.71 -18.17 4.27
N ILE A 461 8.93 -18.57 4.68
CA ILE A 461 9.66 -17.94 5.81
C ILE A 461 9.80 -16.42 5.59
N TYR A 462 10.09 -15.99 4.36
CA TYR A 462 10.17 -14.57 3.99
C TYR A 462 8.86 -13.81 4.23
N LEU A 463 7.74 -14.38 3.81
CA LEU A 463 6.42 -13.77 3.96
C LEU A 463 5.92 -13.85 5.41
N GLN A 464 6.30 -14.88 6.17
CA GLN A 464 6.12 -14.93 7.62
C GLN A 464 6.87 -13.79 8.32
N ALA A 465 8.12 -13.49 7.93
CA ALA A 465 8.85 -12.35 8.50
C ALA A 465 8.15 -11.00 8.21
N ILE A 466 7.64 -10.78 6.99
CA ILE A 466 6.80 -9.59 6.68
C ILE A 466 5.52 -9.58 7.54
N ARG A 467 4.86 -10.73 7.69
CA ARG A 467 3.66 -10.87 8.53
C ARG A 467 3.96 -10.50 9.98
N SER A 468 5.09 -10.93 10.53
CA SER A 468 5.48 -10.64 11.90
C SER A 468 5.73 -9.14 12.12
N VAL A 469 6.40 -8.44 11.20
CA VAL A 469 6.51 -6.97 11.22
C VAL A 469 5.11 -6.31 11.22
N ARG A 470 4.19 -6.82 10.40
CA ARG A 470 2.80 -6.31 10.34
C ARG A 470 2.04 -6.50 11.66
N LEU A 471 2.15 -7.67 12.30
CA LEU A 471 1.49 -7.94 13.59
C LEU A 471 2.08 -7.10 14.72
N ALA A 472 3.41 -6.99 14.78
CA ALA A 472 4.11 -6.21 15.80
C ALA A 472 3.74 -4.71 15.78
N TYR A 473 3.63 -4.10 14.58
CA TYR A 473 3.56 -2.64 14.45
C TYR A 473 2.36 -2.08 13.68
N ILE A 474 1.51 -2.90 13.05
CA ILE A 474 0.41 -2.41 12.17
C ILE A 474 -0.98 -2.96 12.54
N GLU A 475 -1.11 -4.22 12.97
CA GLU A 475 -2.43 -4.79 13.31
C GLU A 475 -2.90 -4.40 14.72
N LYS A 476 -4.03 -3.69 14.80
CA LYS A 476 -4.51 -3.05 16.04
C LYS A 476 -4.84 -4.01 17.16
N ASP A 477 -5.26 -5.22 16.82
CA ASP A 477 -5.84 -6.17 17.75
C ASP A 477 -4.80 -7.12 18.37
N THR A 478 -3.53 -7.04 17.97
CA THR A 478 -2.44 -7.86 18.55
C THR A 478 -2.10 -7.42 19.99
N VAL A 479 -2.05 -8.38 20.93
CA VAL A 479 -1.71 -8.13 22.35
C VAL A 479 -0.24 -7.70 22.45
N PHE A 480 0.10 -6.83 23.41
CA PHE A 480 1.44 -6.23 23.49
C PHE A 480 2.58 -7.27 23.59
N LEU A 481 2.40 -8.36 24.33
CA LEU A 481 3.38 -9.45 24.40
C LEU A 481 3.60 -10.15 23.05
N ASP A 482 2.54 -10.36 22.27
CA ASP A 482 2.65 -10.92 20.92
C ASP A 482 3.35 -9.96 19.96
N ARG A 483 3.32 -8.64 20.22
CA ARG A 483 4.13 -7.65 19.47
C ARG A 483 5.62 -7.86 19.70
N ILE A 484 6.03 -8.08 20.95
CA ILE A 484 7.43 -8.40 21.28
C ILE A 484 7.82 -9.72 20.60
N TYR A 485 6.98 -10.76 20.70
CA TYR A 485 7.21 -12.03 20.02
C TYR A 485 7.46 -11.82 18.51
N HIS A 486 6.50 -11.23 17.80
CA HIS A 486 6.60 -11.06 16.35
C HIS A 486 7.71 -10.09 15.92
N ALA A 487 8.00 -9.04 16.69
CA ALA A 487 9.15 -8.18 16.45
C ALA A 487 10.45 -9.02 16.44
N TRP A 488 10.67 -9.80 17.50
CA TRP A 488 11.87 -10.61 17.65
C TRP A 488 11.94 -11.81 16.70
N THR A 489 10.82 -12.46 16.35
CA THR A 489 10.78 -13.48 15.29
C THR A 489 11.34 -12.92 13.98
N SER A 490 10.91 -11.71 13.57
CA SER A 490 11.40 -11.09 12.34
C SER A 490 12.89 -10.71 12.42
N VAL A 491 13.36 -10.26 13.59
CA VAL A 491 14.79 -9.95 13.82
C VAL A 491 15.65 -11.21 13.77
N PHE A 492 15.26 -12.29 14.44
CA PHE A 492 16.03 -13.53 14.48
C PHE A 492 16.13 -14.17 13.09
N ILE A 493 15.04 -14.24 12.33
CA ILE A 493 15.07 -14.69 10.92
C ILE A 493 16.11 -13.91 10.12
N PHE A 494 16.10 -12.57 10.18
CA PHE A 494 17.04 -11.76 9.40
C PHE A 494 18.48 -11.80 9.94
N ARG A 495 18.69 -11.96 11.26
CA ARG A 495 20.02 -12.14 11.86
C ARG A 495 20.66 -13.46 11.46
N PHE A 496 19.96 -14.59 11.62
CA PHE A 496 20.48 -15.90 11.24
C PHE A 496 20.75 -16.01 9.75
N TRP A 497 19.85 -15.46 8.92
CA TRP A 497 20.07 -15.35 7.49
C TRP A 497 21.32 -14.53 7.15
N LEU A 498 21.52 -13.36 7.77
CA LEU A 498 22.71 -12.54 7.54
C LEU A 498 24.00 -13.23 8.01
N LEU A 499 23.97 -13.88 9.17
CA LEU A 499 25.11 -14.65 9.69
C LEU A 499 25.50 -15.76 8.70
N TRP A 500 24.54 -16.57 8.24
CA TRP A 500 24.79 -17.62 7.24
C TRP A 500 25.39 -17.07 5.94
N ILE A 501 24.85 -15.97 5.38
CA ILE A 501 25.42 -15.32 4.20
C ILE A 501 26.85 -14.81 4.44
N ASN A 502 27.16 -14.34 5.64
CA ASN A 502 28.50 -13.86 5.99
C ASN A 502 29.52 -15.00 6.11
N GLU A 503 29.13 -16.15 6.67
CA GLU A 503 30.01 -17.32 6.87
C GLU A 503 30.28 -18.13 5.58
N MET A 504 29.31 -18.29 4.67
CA MET A 504 29.50 -19.05 3.41
C MET A 504 30.48 -18.39 2.44
N ASP A 505 31.27 -19.13 1.66
CA ASP A 505 32.05 -18.47 0.58
C ASP A 505 31.12 -17.92 -0.51
N LYS A 506 31.56 -16.87 -1.21
CA LYS A 506 30.79 -16.33 -2.33
C LYS A 506 30.63 -17.36 -3.47
N ASN A 507 31.66 -18.15 -3.77
CA ASN A 507 31.56 -19.14 -4.85
C ASN A 507 30.56 -20.26 -4.49
N ASP A 508 30.46 -20.63 -3.22
CA ASP A 508 29.46 -21.59 -2.74
C ASP A 508 28.05 -21.03 -2.91
N LEU A 509 27.81 -19.75 -2.56
CA LEU A 509 26.53 -19.07 -2.80
C LEU A 509 26.21 -18.92 -4.31
N ASP A 510 27.21 -18.61 -5.15
CA ASP A 510 27.08 -18.55 -6.60
C ASP A 510 26.67 -19.94 -7.17
N LEU A 511 27.28 -21.03 -6.68
CA LEU A 511 26.99 -22.42 -7.06
C LEU A 511 25.62 -22.88 -6.57
N MET A 512 25.25 -22.56 -5.34
CA MET A 512 23.93 -22.83 -4.78
C MET A 512 22.85 -22.14 -5.62
N LEU A 513 23.04 -20.85 -5.98
CA LEU A 513 22.11 -20.15 -6.86
C LEU A 513 21.97 -20.87 -8.22
N ALA A 514 23.09 -21.23 -8.86
CA ALA A 514 23.08 -21.93 -10.15
C ALA A 514 22.28 -23.23 -10.10
N HIS A 515 22.41 -23.98 -9.00
CA HIS A 515 21.66 -25.22 -8.78
C HIS A 515 20.15 -24.99 -8.67
N VAL A 516 19.71 -24.01 -7.89
CA VAL A 516 18.29 -23.78 -7.58
C VAL A 516 17.54 -22.91 -8.59
N SER A 517 18.25 -22.09 -9.37
CA SER A 517 17.66 -21.18 -10.36
C SER A 517 17.81 -21.66 -11.81
N HIS A 518 18.66 -22.67 -12.05
CA HIS A 518 19.07 -23.12 -13.38
C HIS A 518 19.71 -22.03 -14.27
N PHE A 519 20.24 -20.95 -13.69
CA PHE A 519 21.00 -19.93 -14.43
C PHE A 519 22.46 -20.37 -14.66
N ASP A 520 23.09 -19.84 -15.71
CA ASP A 520 24.51 -20.04 -15.94
C ASP A 520 25.35 -19.34 -14.85
N ILE A 521 26.41 -20.00 -14.38
CA ILE A 521 27.27 -19.49 -13.32
C ILE A 521 28.01 -18.20 -13.70
N ASN A 522 28.24 -17.96 -14.99
CA ASN A 522 28.86 -16.74 -15.49
C ASN A 522 27.88 -15.55 -15.40
N ASP A 523 26.62 -15.76 -15.78
CA ASP A 523 25.56 -14.76 -15.65
C ASP A 523 25.33 -14.40 -14.17
N ILE A 524 25.33 -15.40 -13.29
CA ILE A 524 25.28 -15.20 -11.83
C ILE A 524 26.45 -14.35 -11.37
N LYS A 525 27.68 -14.62 -11.81
CA LYS A 525 28.87 -13.85 -11.41
C LYS A 525 28.82 -12.39 -11.88
N GLU A 526 28.23 -12.11 -13.03
CA GLU A 526 28.06 -10.74 -13.52
C GLU A 526 27.00 -9.95 -12.73
N GLN A 527 25.88 -10.60 -12.37
CA GLN A 527 24.75 -10.00 -11.66
C GLN A 527 25.00 -9.91 -10.13
N CYS A 528 25.45 -11.01 -9.52
CA CYS A 528 25.76 -11.14 -8.11
C CYS A 528 27.22 -10.77 -7.81
N ARG A 529 27.57 -9.50 -8.02
CA ARG A 529 28.93 -8.97 -7.76
C ARG A 529 29.34 -8.99 -6.28
N SER A 530 28.37 -9.11 -5.36
CA SER A 530 28.59 -9.06 -3.91
C SER A 530 27.59 -9.98 -3.19
N LYS A 531 27.95 -10.43 -1.98
CA LYS A 531 27.07 -11.19 -1.09
C LYS A 531 25.75 -10.47 -0.78
N SER A 532 25.72 -9.14 -0.87
CA SER A 532 24.53 -8.30 -0.67
C SER A 532 23.37 -8.56 -1.64
N GLN A 533 23.59 -9.32 -2.72
CA GLN A 533 22.54 -9.71 -3.66
C GLN A 533 21.69 -10.88 -3.11
N TYR A 534 22.27 -11.72 -2.24
CA TYR A 534 21.63 -12.90 -1.65
C TYR A 534 20.76 -12.61 -0.42
N PHE A 535 20.87 -11.41 0.15
CA PHE A 535 20.16 -10.99 1.35
C PHE A 535 19.17 -9.84 1.06
N ILE A 536 18.30 -9.51 2.02
CA ILE A 536 17.55 -8.24 1.98
C ILE A 536 18.51 -7.04 2.03
N THR A 537 17.99 -5.83 1.77
CA THR A 537 18.84 -4.64 1.94
C THR A 537 19.19 -4.46 3.42
N TYR A 538 20.45 -4.15 3.73
CA TYR A 538 20.90 -3.83 5.09
C TYR A 538 20.04 -2.73 5.74
N GLN A 539 19.53 -1.78 4.95
CA GLN A 539 18.58 -0.78 5.42
C GLN A 539 17.31 -1.43 5.98
N SER A 540 16.65 -2.31 5.21
CA SER A 540 15.46 -3.04 5.67
C SER A 540 15.73 -3.86 6.93
N HIS A 541 16.87 -4.54 6.99
CA HIS A 541 17.30 -5.32 8.16
C HIS A 541 17.40 -4.44 9.42
N PHE A 542 18.20 -3.35 9.37
CA PHE A 542 18.35 -2.45 10.51
C PHE A 542 17.06 -1.69 10.86
N CYS A 543 16.17 -1.41 9.90
CA CYS A 543 14.86 -0.80 10.19
C CYS A 543 13.97 -1.74 11.03
N VAL A 544 13.94 -3.03 10.70
CA VAL A 544 13.21 -4.06 11.49
C VAL A 544 13.84 -4.17 12.88
N GLU A 545 15.17 -4.21 12.94
CA GLU A 545 15.90 -4.39 14.17
C GLU A 545 15.71 -3.22 15.15
N ILE A 546 15.95 -1.97 14.74
CA ILE A 546 15.75 -0.78 15.59
C ILE A 546 14.36 -0.76 16.23
N ASN A 547 13.31 -1.07 15.45
CA ASN A 547 11.95 -1.12 15.97
C ASN A 547 11.75 -2.19 17.05
N ALA A 548 12.49 -3.30 17.03
CA ALA A 548 12.39 -4.36 18.03
C ALA A 548 13.09 -3.97 19.34
N HIS A 549 14.30 -3.39 19.25
CA HIS A 549 15.01 -2.89 20.44
C HIS A 549 14.25 -1.73 21.08
N CYS A 550 13.78 -0.74 20.30
CA CYS A 550 12.99 0.38 20.82
C CYS A 550 11.62 -0.03 21.38
N LEU A 551 10.98 -1.09 20.87
CA LEU A 551 9.74 -1.64 21.44
C LEU A 551 9.97 -2.22 22.85
N VAL A 552 11.03 -3.01 23.02
CA VAL A 552 11.38 -3.58 24.34
C VAL A 552 11.89 -2.49 25.30
N TYR A 553 12.68 -1.53 24.82
CA TYR A 553 13.12 -0.38 25.63
C TYR A 553 11.91 0.41 26.18
N LEU A 554 10.92 0.67 25.32
CA LEU A 554 9.64 1.27 25.72
C LEU A 554 8.92 0.47 26.81
N ALA A 555 8.84 -0.85 26.63
CA ALA A 555 8.21 -1.73 27.59
C ALA A 555 8.90 -1.65 28.96
N MET A 556 10.24 -1.74 28.98
CA MET A 556 11.04 -1.64 30.20
C MET A 556 10.82 -0.31 30.93
N LEU A 557 10.91 0.83 30.23
CA LEU A 557 10.68 2.15 30.83
C LEU A 557 9.29 2.31 31.46
N VAL A 558 8.26 1.67 30.90
CA VAL A 558 6.90 1.67 31.47
C VAL A 558 6.81 0.72 32.66
N CYS A 559 7.46 -0.45 32.60
CA CYS A 559 7.50 -1.40 33.72
C CYS A 559 8.30 -0.87 34.92
N GLU A 560 9.35 -0.09 34.68
CA GLU A 560 10.17 0.61 35.68
C GLU A 560 9.50 1.91 36.17
N GLY A 561 8.35 2.31 35.61
CA GLY A 561 7.59 3.50 36.03
C GLY A 561 8.16 4.84 35.56
N GLN A 562 9.16 4.85 34.67
CA GLN A 562 9.74 6.06 34.09
C GLN A 562 8.85 6.72 33.03
N LEU A 563 7.97 5.93 32.40
CA LEU A 563 7.00 6.40 31.38
C LEU A 563 5.57 5.92 31.68
N PRO A 564 4.53 6.68 31.28
CA PRO A 564 3.15 6.25 31.39
C PRO A 564 2.82 5.16 30.35
N ILE A 565 1.78 4.36 30.63
CA ILE A 565 1.35 3.25 29.75
C ILE A 565 0.99 3.71 28.33
N GLU A 566 0.52 4.95 28.16
CA GLU A 566 0.31 5.60 26.87
C GLU A 566 1.54 5.60 25.95
N ALA A 567 2.76 5.52 26.49
CA ALA A 567 3.98 5.42 25.70
C ALA A 567 4.03 4.15 24.83
N LEU A 568 3.33 3.08 25.25
CA LEU A 568 3.19 1.82 24.51
C LEU A 568 2.19 1.90 23.34
N ASN A 569 1.65 3.08 23.04
CA ASN A 569 0.82 3.32 21.88
C ASN A 569 1.65 3.30 20.58
N ILE A 570 1.97 2.10 20.09
CA ILE A 570 2.78 1.88 18.88
C ILE A 570 2.16 2.52 17.62
N TRP A 571 0.84 2.76 17.61
CA TRP A 571 0.11 3.37 16.48
C TRP A 571 0.56 4.78 16.11
N VAL A 572 1.12 5.51 17.07
CA VAL A 572 1.62 6.88 16.88
C VAL A 572 3.15 6.94 16.71
N GLN A 573 3.85 5.80 16.85
CA GLN A 573 5.30 5.66 16.68
C GLN A 573 5.67 5.32 15.21
N ASN A 574 5.20 6.12 14.25
CA ASN A 574 5.51 5.96 12.82
C ASN A 574 5.33 7.28 12.04
N SER A 575 5.68 7.28 10.74
CA SER A 575 5.64 8.48 9.90
C SER A 575 4.34 8.68 9.10
N GLN A 576 3.34 7.78 9.22
CA GLN A 576 2.09 7.83 8.44
C GLN A 576 1.30 9.14 8.65
N THR A 577 1.47 9.75 9.80
CA THR A 577 0.96 11.08 10.17
C THR A 577 1.50 12.20 9.26
N CYS A 578 2.76 12.10 8.85
CA CYS A 578 3.37 13.01 7.88
C CYS A 578 2.77 12.81 6.48
N GLU A 579 2.64 11.55 6.02
CA GLU A 579 2.01 11.27 4.72
C GLU A 579 0.51 11.56 4.68
N SER A 580 -0.21 11.45 5.81
CA SER A 580 -1.58 11.94 5.95
C SER A 580 -1.65 13.47 5.75
N THR A 581 -0.68 14.20 6.28
CA THR A 581 -0.57 15.66 6.12
C THR A 581 -0.20 16.03 4.69
N PHE A 582 0.75 15.36 4.05
CA PHE A 582 1.06 15.60 2.64
C PHE A 582 -0.10 15.25 1.71
N ARG A 583 -0.82 14.15 1.93
CA ARG A 583 -2.07 13.84 1.21
C ARG A 583 -3.12 14.94 1.38
N SER A 584 -3.31 15.44 2.61
CA SER A 584 -4.21 16.55 2.89
C SER A 584 -3.76 17.84 2.19
N ALA A 585 -2.46 18.15 2.17
CA ALA A 585 -1.91 19.30 1.47
C ALA A 585 -2.11 19.22 -0.05
N ARG A 586 -1.94 18.02 -0.64
CA ARG A 586 -2.23 17.73 -2.06
C ARG A 586 -3.73 17.91 -2.36
N ALA A 587 -4.61 17.58 -1.41
CA ALA A 587 -6.07 17.74 -1.55
C ALA A 587 -6.56 19.20 -1.51
N ILE A 588 -5.82 20.13 -0.88
CA ILE A 588 -6.16 21.55 -0.83
C ILE A 588 -5.62 22.27 -2.06
N SER A 589 -6.35 22.26 -3.18
CA SER A 589 -6.05 23.08 -4.37
C SER A 589 -6.92 24.34 -4.42
N SER A 590 -6.54 25.33 -5.25
CA SER A 590 -7.43 26.45 -5.58
C SER A 590 -8.45 26.02 -6.64
N VAL A 591 -9.60 26.71 -6.68
CA VAL A 591 -10.62 26.57 -7.74
C VAL A 591 -10.02 26.73 -9.14
N SER A 592 -8.96 27.55 -9.25
CA SER A 592 -8.20 27.84 -10.46
C SER A 592 -7.06 26.86 -10.80
N SER A 593 -6.88 25.76 -10.07
CA SER A 593 -5.78 24.82 -10.34
C SER A 593 -6.13 23.35 -10.06
N ALA A 594 -6.03 22.52 -11.11
CA ALA A 594 -6.05 21.07 -11.03
C ALA A 594 -4.70 20.44 -10.58
N GLY A 595 -3.71 21.26 -10.26
CA GLY A 595 -2.39 20.81 -9.83
C GLY A 595 -2.43 20.06 -8.49
N VAL A 596 -2.28 18.74 -8.56
CA VAL A 596 -2.01 17.89 -7.39
C VAL A 596 -0.66 18.23 -6.77
N ASN A 597 0.27 18.66 -7.62
CA ASN A 597 1.64 19.00 -7.28
C ASN A 597 1.69 20.47 -6.83
N PHE A 598 2.52 20.75 -5.82
CA PHE A 598 2.71 22.10 -5.29
C PHE A 598 4.19 22.50 -5.30
N THR A 599 4.47 23.80 -5.37
CA THR A 599 5.78 24.37 -4.99
C THR A 599 5.92 24.45 -3.47
N VAL A 600 7.12 24.72 -2.97
CA VAL A 600 7.37 24.96 -1.53
C VAL A 600 6.46 26.08 -1.00
N LEU A 601 6.39 27.23 -1.69
CA LEU A 601 5.50 28.34 -1.31
C LEU A 601 4.02 27.93 -1.30
N GLN A 602 3.58 27.14 -2.29
CA GLN A 602 2.20 26.66 -2.33
C GLN A 602 1.88 25.68 -1.18
N PHE A 603 2.86 24.91 -0.69
CA PHE A 603 2.69 24.14 0.54
C PHE A 603 2.57 25.06 1.77
N LEU A 604 3.51 26.01 1.93
CA LEU A 604 3.51 26.95 3.05
C LEU A 604 2.17 27.71 3.16
N ASN A 605 1.63 28.18 2.04
CA ASN A 605 0.33 28.85 1.97
C ASN A 605 -0.87 27.92 2.27
N ARG A 606 -0.70 26.60 2.22
CA ARG A 606 -1.71 25.59 2.61
C ARG A 606 -1.63 25.22 4.08
N ILE A 607 -0.52 25.46 4.79
CA ILE A 607 -0.33 25.11 6.22
C ILE A 607 -1.46 25.71 7.07
N ASN A 608 -1.76 27.00 6.92
CA ASN A 608 -2.82 27.65 7.71
C ASN A 608 -4.19 27.00 7.48
N LYS A 609 -4.47 26.54 6.25
CA LYS A 609 -5.72 25.82 5.91
C LYS A 609 -5.72 24.41 6.53
N LEU A 610 -4.59 23.72 6.56
CA LEU A 610 -4.43 22.42 7.22
C LEU A 610 -4.66 22.54 8.73
N ALA A 611 -4.03 23.52 9.38
CA ALA A 611 -4.20 23.78 10.81
C ALA A 611 -5.67 24.10 11.18
N VAL A 612 -6.34 24.93 10.38
CA VAL A 612 -7.78 25.21 10.56
C VAL A 612 -8.63 23.94 10.37
N LEU A 613 -8.35 23.13 9.35
CA LEU A 613 -9.07 21.86 9.14
C LEU A 613 -8.82 20.85 10.27
N GLN A 614 -7.62 20.79 10.83
CA GLN A 614 -7.30 19.97 12.00
C GLN A 614 -8.04 20.44 13.24
N ASN A 615 -8.05 21.75 13.52
CA ASN A 615 -8.80 22.33 14.64
C ASN A 615 -10.31 22.06 14.50
N ILE A 616 -10.88 22.19 13.30
CA ILE A 616 -12.29 21.86 13.04
C ILE A 616 -12.55 20.38 13.32
N LYS A 617 -11.70 19.46 12.83
CA LYS A 617 -11.81 18.01 13.06
C LYS A 617 -11.71 17.61 14.55
N ASN A 618 -10.93 18.34 15.34
CA ASN A 618 -10.80 18.10 16.77
C ASN A 618 -12.03 18.63 17.55
N ASN A 619 -12.63 19.75 17.11
CA ASN A 619 -13.72 20.43 17.81
C ASN A 619 -15.13 19.83 17.55
N THR A 620 -15.27 18.84 16.67
CA THR A 620 -16.58 18.24 16.31
C THR A 620 -17.23 17.39 17.39
N ASN A 621 -16.59 17.26 18.56
CA ASN A 621 -17.20 16.65 19.76
C ASN A 621 -17.89 17.67 20.67
N GLN A 622 -17.69 18.98 20.47
CA GLN A 622 -18.28 20.05 21.30
C GLN A 622 -19.39 20.83 20.59
N ASN A 623 -19.32 20.94 19.26
CA ASN A 623 -20.37 21.53 18.44
C ASN A 623 -21.07 20.41 17.66
N HIS A 624 -22.41 20.41 17.57
CA HIS A 624 -23.24 19.36 16.94
C HIS A 624 -23.05 19.17 15.41
N LEU A 625 -21.94 19.66 14.84
CA LEU A 625 -21.49 19.43 13.49
C LEU A 625 -20.55 18.22 13.46
N HIS A 626 -21.10 17.03 13.17
CA HIS A 626 -20.27 15.85 12.93
C HIS A 626 -19.54 15.97 11.58
N PHE A 627 -18.23 16.19 11.61
CA PHE A 627 -17.41 15.93 10.43
C PHE A 627 -17.42 14.42 10.16
N PRO A 628 -17.49 13.97 8.89
CA PRO A 628 -17.40 12.57 8.54
C PRO A 628 -15.98 12.04 8.82
N GLN A 629 -15.78 11.60 10.05
CA GLN A 629 -14.64 10.77 10.45
C GLN A 629 -14.86 9.36 9.89
N HIS A 630 -13.79 8.68 9.45
CA HIS A 630 -13.88 7.26 9.11
C HIS A 630 -14.16 6.45 10.40
N GLN A 631 -15.42 6.14 10.67
CA GLN A 631 -15.90 5.38 11.84
C GLN A 631 -15.38 3.92 11.94
N LYS A 632 -14.36 3.53 11.17
CA LYS A 632 -13.85 2.16 11.13
C LYS A 632 -13.09 1.71 12.39
N TYR A 633 -12.72 2.62 13.30
CA TYR A 633 -11.82 2.30 14.42
C TYR A 633 -12.19 3.03 15.72
N LEU A 634 -13.46 2.96 16.14
CA LEU A 634 -13.92 3.33 17.50
C LEU A 634 -13.90 2.16 18.50
N LEU A 635 -13.14 1.09 18.20
CA LEU A 635 -12.84 0.06 19.18
C LEU A 635 -11.95 0.66 20.28
N LYS A 636 -12.39 0.52 21.54
CA LYS A 636 -11.55 0.76 22.70
C LYS A 636 -10.32 -0.14 22.57
N ILE A 637 -9.14 0.45 22.52
CA ILE A 637 -7.88 -0.30 22.53
C ILE A 637 -7.79 -0.98 23.89
N PRO A 638 -7.72 -2.32 23.99
CA PRO A 638 -7.25 -2.97 25.19
C PRO A 638 -5.75 -2.70 25.29
N LEU A 639 -5.37 -1.62 25.96
CA LEU A 639 -4.02 -1.41 26.49
C LEU A 639 -3.81 -2.32 27.70
N GLU A 640 -4.15 -3.60 27.54
CA GLU A 640 -3.96 -4.63 28.54
C GLU A 640 -2.53 -5.15 28.42
N LEU A 641 -1.78 -4.98 29.50
CA LEU A 641 -0.40 -5.45 29.70
C LEU A 641 -0.35 -6.99 29.89
N SER A 642 -1.09 -7.74 29.07
CA SER A 642 -1.42 -9.19 29.14
C SER A 642 -2.84 -9.49 29.66
N ARG A 643 -3.25 -10.76 29.45
CA ARG A 643 -4.60 -11.38 29.54
C ARG A 643 -5.45 -11.12 30.81
N ASN A 644 -4.95 -10.41 31.82
CA ASN A 644 -5.67 -10.11 33.07
C ASN A 644 -5.24 -8.76 33.72
N GLY A 645 -4.67 -7.81 32.97
CA GLY A 645 -4.35 -6.47 33.49
C GLY A 645 -3.18 -6.40 34.50
N ARG A 646 -2.32 -7.43 34.56
CA ARG A 646 -1.07 -7.43 35.34
C ARG A 646 0.01 -6.62 34.61
N ILE A 647 0.98 -6.07 35.35
CA ILE A 647 2.18 -5.43 34.77
C ILE A 647 3.10 -6.52 34.18
N ILE A 648 3.56 -6.32 32.93
CA ILE A 648 4.53 -7.18 32.25
C ILE A 648 5.86 -7.18 33.02
N THR A 649 6.47 -8.35 33.17
CA THR A 649 7.77 -8.51 33.80
C THR A 649 8.91 -8.60 32.77
N ILE A 650 10.13 -8.26 33.22
CA ILE A 650 11.36 -8.45 32.43
C ILE A 650 11.58 -9.95 32.11
N GLU A 651 11.15 -10.84 33.00
CA GLU A 651 11.17 -12.29 32.79
C GLU A 651 10.23 -12.72 31.66
N GLU A 652 8.99 -12.24 31.62
CA GLU A 652 8.05 -12.53 30.53
C GLU A 652 8.58 -12.04 29.17
N MET A 653 9.19 -10.84 29.13
CA MET A 653 9.86 -10.33 27.91
C MET A 653 11.04 -11.22 27.49
N SER A 654 11.84 -11.68 28.45
CA SER A 654 12.95 -12.61 28.21
C SER A 654 12.47 -13.94 27.64
N ASN A 655 11.43 -14.53 28.26
CA ASN A 655 10.85 -15.81 27.86
C ASN A 655 10.16 -15.73 26.50
N ILE A 656 9.59 -14.59 26.13
CA ILE A 656 9.01 -14.38 24.80
C ILE A 656 10.08 -14.18 23.72
N ALA A 657 11.17 -13.47 24.02
CA ALA A 657 12.32 -13.39 23.10
C ALA A 657 12.98 -14.77 22.92
N ALA A 658 13.12 -15.56 24.00
CA ALA A 658 13.59 -16.94 23.94
C ALA A 658 12.65 -17.82 23.08
N ARG A 659 11.33 -17.77 23.30
CA ARG A 659 10.36 -18.49 22.45
C ARG A 659 10.42 -18.08 20.97
N ALA A 660 10.66 -16.81 20.67
CA ALA A 660 10.83 -16.33 19.29
C ALA A 660 12.14 -16.82 18.64
N LEU A 661 13.16 -17.10 19.45
CA LEU A 661 14.41 -17.73 19.04
C LEU A 661 14.23 -19.25 18.86
N ASP A 662 13.60 -19.93 19.82
CA ASP A 662 13.38 -21.38 19.81
C ASP A 662 12.45 -21.82 18.65
N ALA A 663 11.46 -20.99 18.31
CA ALA A 663 10.58 -21.20 17.15
C ALA A 663 11.30 -21.14 15.79
N PHE A 664 12.54 -20.62 15.73
CA PHE A 664 13.36 -20.68 14.52
C PHE A 664 14.19 -21.98 14.44
N TRP A 665 14.59 -22.53 15.59
CA TRP A 665 15.40 -23.76 15.68
C TRP A 665 14.57 -25.04 15.72
N SER A 666 13.33 -24.95 16.21
CA SER A 666 12.40 -26.08 16.28
C SER A 666 11.71 -26.23 14.94
N SER A 667 11.90 -27.37 14.26
CA SER A 667 11.38 -27.63 12.90
C SER A 667 9.86 -27.83 12.79
N ASP A 668 9.10 -27.45 13.83
CA ASP A 668 7.65 -27.63 13.95
C ASP A 668 6.93 -26.28 13.78
N ILE A 669 6.78 -25.82 12.54
CA ILE A 669 5.96 -24.64 12.19
C ILE A 669 4.48 -24.83 12.59
N ASP A 670 4.04 -26.08 12.81
CA ASP A 670 2.68 -26.46 13.22
C ASP A 670 2.18 -25.78 14.51
N THR A 671 3.06 -25.38 15.44
CA THR A 671 2.63 -24.70 16.68
C THR A 671 2.24 -23.22 16.48
N ILE A 672 2.50 -22.63 15.31
CA ILE A 672 2.12 -21.24 15.01
C ILE A 672 0.62 -21.13 14.64
N ASN A 673 -0.01 -22.23 14.20
CA ASN A 673 -1.39 -22.23 13.67
C ASN A 673 -2.42 -22.94 14.58
N SER A 674 -2.02 -23.61 15.67
CA SER A 674 -2.86 -24.58 16.39
C SER A 674 -3.62 -24.07 17.63
N GLN A 675 -3.70 -22.76 17.88
CA GLN A 675 -4.50 -22.19 18.98
C GLN A 675 -5.66 -21.27 18.56
N ASP A 676 -5.94 -21.14 17.25
CA ASP A 676 -7.03 -20.30 16.73
C ASP A 676 -8.16 -21.14 16.10
N GLY A 677 -8.98 -21.77 16.95
CA GLY A 677 -10.32 -22.28 16.58
C GLY A 677 -10.63 -23.76 16.88
N SER A 678 -11.75 -23.99 17.59
CA SER A 678 -12.30 -25.28 18.08
C SER A 678 -11.70 -25.77 19.42
N ARG A 679 -12.45 -26.28 20.42
CA ARG A 679 -13.91 -26.48 20.68
C ARG A 679 -14.07 -26.82 22.19
N ASP A 680 -15.22 -26.90 22.85
CA ASP A 680 -16.67 -26.65 22.58
C ASP A 680 -17.24 -25.91 23.83
N ILE A 681 -18.35 -25.15 23.82
CA ILE A 681 -19.76 -25.58 24.01
C ILE A 681 -19.96 -26.67 25.09
N GLU A 682 -20.14 -26.25 26.34
CA GLU A 682 -21.05 -26.93 27.28
C GLU A 682 -22.09 -25.95 27.82
N SER A 683 -23.35 -26.40 27.81
CA SER A 683 -24.55 -25.62 28.12
C SER A 683 -24.89 -25.64 29.60
N GLU A 684 -25.36 -24.51 30.13
CA GLU A 684 -26.12 -24.47 31.39
C GLU A 684 -27.35 -25.39 31.31
N ASN A 685 -27.55 -26.28 32.31
CA ASN A 685 -28.67 -26.13 33.24
C ASN A 685 -28.78 -27.22 34.33
N GLU A 686 -29.13 -26.75 35.53
CA GLU A 686 -29.91 -27.42 36.61
C GLU A 686 -29.41 -28.77 37.18
N THR A 687 -29.08 -28.89 38.48
CA THR A 687 -30.06 -28.78 39.58
C THR A 687 -29.43 -28.78 40.99
N ASN A 688 -29.98 -27.92 41.86
CA ASN A 688 -30.28 -28.10 43.30
C ASN A 688 -29.39 -28.95 44.23
N SER A 689 -28.81 -28.29 45.24
CA SER A 689 -28.92 -28.48 46.72
C SER A 689 -27.59 -28.09 47.38
N ALA A 690 -27.47 -27.17 48.34
CA ALA A 690 -28.24 -26.86 49.54
C ALA A 690 -28.04 -27.87 50.68
N GLU A 691 -26.94 -27.72 51.43
CA GLU A 691 -26.79 -27.76 52.91
C GLU A 691 -25.27 -27.72 53.21
N GLU A 692 -24.68 -26.65 53.77
CA GLU A 692 -24.73 -26.10 55.13
C GLU A 692 -23.80 -26.80 56.15
N ASN A 693 -23.13 -25.98 56.98
CA ASN A 693 -22.44 -26.31 58.24
C ASN A 693 -20.99 -26.88 58.26
N ASN A 694 -20.06 -25.93 58.37
CA ASN A 694 -19.23 -25.69 59.56
C ASN A 694 -18.15 -26.67 60.06
N SER A 695 -17.00 -26.04 60.33
CA SER A 695 -16.13 -26.16 61.51
C SER A 695 -14.95 -27.15 61.51
N THR A 696 -13.76 -26.55 61.68
CA THR A 696 -12.64 -26.96 62.57
C THR A 696 -12.13 -28.41 62.51
N ASN A 697 -10.86 -28.59 62.13
CA ASN A 697 -9.77 -28.48 63.11
C ASN A 697 -8.38 -28.48 62.47
N ASP A 698 -7.40 -27.99 63.24
CA ASP A 698 -5.97 -28.18 63.02
C ASP A 698 -5.57 -29.66 63.07
N CYS A 699 -4.48 -30.03 62.40
CA CYS A 699 -3.26 -30.51 63.06
C CYS A 699 -2.17 -30.92 62.07
N ASP A 700 -0.92 -30.73 62.49
CA ASP A 700 0.30 -31.17 61.80
C ASP A 700 0.36 -32.70 61.64
N SER A 701 0.99 -33.19 60.56
CA SER A 701 2.19 -34.06 60.64
C SER A 701 2.75 -34.45 59.25
N ASP A 702 4.06 -34.25 59.11
CA ASP A 702 5.08 -35.02 58.38
C ASP A 702 4.64 -36.09 57.33
N GLU A 703 5.02 -35.89 56.06
CA GLU A 703 6.22 -36.51 55.44
C GLU A 703 6.65 -35.76 54.16
#